data_AF-A0A7W0UY17-F1
#
_entry.id   AF-A0A7W0UY17-F1
#
_cell.length_a   1.000
_cell.length_b   1.000
_cell.length_c   1.000
_cell.angle_alpha   90.00
_cell.angle_beta   90.00
_cell.angle_gamma   90.00
#
_symmetry.space_group_name_H-M   'P 1'
#
loop_
_entity.id
_entity.type
_entity.pdbx_description
1 polymer ?
#
loop_
_entity_poly.entity_id
_entity_poly.type
_entity_poly.pdbx_seq_one_letter_code
_entity_poly.pdbx_strand_id
1 'polypeptide(L)'
;MATAAQLRFIAFIPSAQALSSTVVISQVYGGGGNSGATFRNDFIELFNRGTTSVDVTGWSVQYASATGTTWQVTNLSGSIAPSQYYLVQEAQGAGGTTNLPTPDATGTIVMSATAGKVALVNTTTPLSGACPSGDAIVDFVGYGTTANCSEGSGPTPAPSNTTAVLRGSNGCTETDQNSTDFASGSPSPRNSSSPTFSCGSPTPTPTPDPTPTPTPGTTRIRDIQGASQRSPLVEMSVSNVPGVVTATRSNGFYIQDPEPDNNDATSEGIFVFTSSASTATVGQGVLVSGNVTEFRPGGVASSNLTITEITSPTFTVTSSGNTIAPTIIGIGGRTPPTMVIEDDSAGNVETSNTFDPATDGIDFYESLEGMLVQVNDALVVGPTNDFGEIVVLADNGVNATFLTTRRGIYVRPDDFNPERIIIDDAIVNGEPQVNVGDSFTGTIVGVIDYSFGNFKLLNTAALPPPTSGGLVREVTTPAATNELAVATFNVENLDPGDGAAKFARLASLIVNNLQSPDIIALEEIQDNNGPTNDSVVDAALTYNQLISAIQAAGGPTYDYRNINPVDDQDGGEPGGNIRVGFLFRSDRGLAFVDRPGGDATTPTAVTGSNADTQLTSSPGRVDPTNPAFNNSRKPLAGEFTYNGRTLFVIANHFNSKGGDDPLFGRSQPPARPTEVQRNQQAQIVNDFVDSILAADANANIIVLGDLNDFEFSETLRILKGASQAADDDVLKNLIDTLPDQEQYTFVFEGNSQALDHILVSNNLFVTGPSYDIVHVNAGFADQASDHDPQVARFLLQPIPTPTPTPTPTPTPTPTPTPTPTPTPTPMPATCFGRPATITDNSPADRDSRLGFILGTNHADVIIGTNNAEVINGSNGDDCICGLGGADQIDGSNGNDQIDAGEGNDLAEGSNNNDLLLGGDGDDTLLGGNGNDQIEAGRGDDRAMGNNGNDTLTGGDDNDRLTGGNGDDMLTGGTGADCFSGGSGRDMAIDCTVAEGDRRDNTVENGACPVGGACSTSSASAKSPPDGQGYGFREQLARLWRISTLIALPLYLT
;
A
#
# COMPACT_ATOMS: atom_id res chain seq x y z
N MET A 1 45.76 49.23 31.40
CA MET A 1 45.60 50.51 30.69
C MET A 1 44.87 50.19 29.38
N ALA A 2 43.72 50.74 29.00
CA ALA A 2 42.93 51.84 29.53
C ALA A 2 41.44 51.53 29.32
N THR A 3 40.65 51.95 30.31
CA THR A 3 39.19 52.00 30.38
C THR A 3 38.61 53.03 29.40
N ALA A 4 37.57 52.66 28.67
CA ALA A 4 36.59 53.61 28.12
C ALA A 4 35.20 53.23 28.65
N ALA A 5 34.83 53.79 29.78
CA ALA A 5 33.47 53.72 30.31
C ALA A 5 32.58 54.66 29.48
N GLN A 6 31.72 54.09 28.62
CA GLN A 6 30.56 54.82 28.11
C GLN A 6 29.53 54.91 29.25
N LEU A 7 29.40 56.10 29.84
CA LEU A 7 28.21 56.46 30.61
C LEU A 7 27.02 56.42 29.65
N ARG A 8 26.19 55.36 29.70
CA ARG A 8 24.83 55.42 29.18
C ARG A 8 23.99 56.18 30.19
N PHE A 9 23.65 57.42 29.87
CA PHE A 9 22.54 58.11 30.52
C PHE A 9 21.27 57.28 30.25
N ILE A 10 20.72 56.66 31.29
CA ILE A 10 19.35 56.15 31.27
C ILE A 10 18.47 57.41 31.24
N ALA A 11 17.93 57.74 30.06
CA ALA A 11 16.90 58.75 29.95
C ALA A 11 15.67 58.22 30.69
N PHE A 12 15.36 58.80 31.85
CA PHE A 12 14.09 58.55 32.52
C PHE A 12 12.97 59.03 31.60
N ILE A 13 12.13 58.10 31.13
CA ILE A 13 10.86 58.47 30.50
C ILE A 13 10.02 59.10 31.61
N PRO A 14 9.50 60.33 31.44
CA PRO A 14 8.65 60.95 32.44
C PRO A 14 7.38 60.12 32.62
N SER A 15 7.02 59.85 33.88
CA SER A 15 5.83 59.08 34.26
C SER A 15 4.67 60.02 34.61
N ALA A 16 3.49 59.76 34.08
CA ALA A 16 2.25 60.27 34.66
C ALA A 16 1.94 59.47 35.93
N GLN A 17 1.29 60.09 36.92
CA GLN A 17 0.76 59.40 38.10
C GLN A 17 -0.74 59.66 38.12
N ALA A 18 -1.54 58.63 37.87
CA ALA A 18 -3.00 58.76 37.83
C ALA A 18 -3.70 57.46 38.29
N LEU A 19 -3.19 56.87 39.38
CA LEU A 19 -3.81 55.72 40.06
C LEU A 19 -5.28 55.99 40.43
N SER A 20 -6.20 55.48 39.62
CA SER A 20 -7.64 55.64 39.84
C SER A 20 -8.20 54.59 40.79
N SER A 21 -8.95 55.05 41.79
CA SER A 21 -9.75 54.18 42.66
C SER A 21 -11.18 53.97 42.16
N THR A 22 -11.59 54.62 41.06
CA THR A 22 -12.98 54.59 40.58
C THR A 22 -13.10 54.25 39.09
N VAL A 23 -12.95 55.20 38.16
CA VAL A 23 -13.07 54.95 36.71
C VAL A 23 -11.68 54.87 36.10
N VAL A 24 -11.46 53.83 35.29
CA VAL A 24 -10.23 53.62 34.51
C VAL A 24 -10.55 53.47 33.03
N ILE A 25 -9.59 53.72 32.16
CA ILE A 25 -9.54 53.31 30.77
C ILE A 25 -9.29 51.80 30.72
N SER A 26 -10.27 51.02 30.31
CA SER A 26 -10.15 49.56 30.23
C SER A 26 -9.64 49.06 28.88
N GLN A 27 -9.81 49.85 27.82
CA GLN A 27 -9.33 49.48 26.48
C GLN A 27 -9.03 50.70 25.61
N VAL A 28 -7.97 50.60 24.79
CA VAL A 28 -7.64 51.59 23.76
C VAL A 28 -7.41 50.88 22.41
N TYR A 29 -8.11 51.34 21.38
CA TYR A 29 -7.99 50.81 20.02
C TYR A 29 -7.97 51.93 18.98
N GLY A 30 -6.82 52.11 18.30
CA GLY A 30 -6.62 53.10 17.23
C GLY A 30 -6.50 52.50 15.83
N GLY A 31 -6.95 51.24 15.65
CA GLY A 31 -6.91 50.53 14.37
C GLY A 31 -8.15 50.74 13.49
N GLY A 32 -9.12 51.53 13.96
CA GLY A 32 -10.45 51.68 13.39
C GLY A 32 -10.45 52.05 11.92
N GLY A 33 -10.99 51.16 11.09
CA GLY A 33 -11.11 51.40 9.65
C GLY A 33 -9.77 51.52 8.90
N ASN A 34 -8.67 51.03 9.47
CA ASN A 34 -7.43 50.78 8.72
C ASN A 34 -7.53 49.47 7.92
N SER A 35 -6.58 49.26 7.00
CA SER A 35 -6.48 47.99 6.26
C SER A 35 -6.24 46.82 7.23
N GLY A 36 -7.06 45.77 7.12
CA GLY A 36 -7.05 44.60 8.00
C GLY A 36 -7.82 44.74 9.31
N ALA A 37 -8.39 45.91 9.61
CA ALA A 37 -9.16 46.13 10.84
C ALA A 37 -10.52 45.42 10.83
N THR A 38 -10.94 44.89 11.99
CA THR A 38 -12.30 44.34 12.16
C THR A 38 -13.32 45.44 12.35
N PHE A 39 -13.04 46.41 13.24
CA PHE A 39 -13.94 47.52 13.55
C PHE A 39 -13.69 48.74 12.66
N ARG A 40 -14.76 49.45 12.29
CA ARG A 40 -14.71 50.65 11.44
C ARG A 40 -14.22 51.92 12.15
N ASN A 41 -14.33 51.95 13.48
CA ASN A 41 -14.03 53.13 14.29
C ASN A 41 -12.94 52.85 15.31
N ASP A 42 -12.14 53.89 15.58
CA ASP A 42 -11.31 53.95 16.78
C ASP A 42 -12.22 54.02 18.01
N PHE A 43 -11.75 53.54 19.16
CA PHE A 43 -12.50 53.69 20.41
C PHE A 43 -11.62 53.65 21.65
N ILE A 44 -12.18 54.24 22.71
CA ILE A 44 -11.67 54.17 24.08
C ILE A 44 -12.81 53.63 24.95
N GLU A 45 -12.52 52.60 25.75
CA GLU A 45 -13.46 52.04 26.72
C GLU A 45 -13.07 52.47 28.13
N LEU A 46 -14.05 52.86 28.93
CA LEU A 46 -13.89 53.12 30.35
C LEU A 46 -14.62 52.06 31.17
N PHE A 47 -14.17 51.87 32.40
CA PHE A 47 -14.75 50.92 33.34
C PHE A 47 -14.73 51.47 34.76
N ASN A 48 -15.85 51.36 35.46
CA ASN A 48 -15.95 51.77 36.86
C ASN A 48 -15.64 50.59 37.79
N ARG A 49 -14.39 50.54 38.28
CA ARG A 49 -13.90 49.58 39.28
C ARG A 49 -14.29 49.92 40.72
N GLY A 50 -14.93 51.08 40.94
CA GLY A 50 -15.43 51.52 42.23
C GLY A 50 -16.75 50.86 42.62
N THR A 51 -17.20 51.14 43.84
CA THR A 51 -18.45 50.58 44.41
C THR A 51 -19.65 51.52 44.28
N THR A 52 -19.48 52.71 43.69
CA THR A 52 -20.53 53.72 43.53
C THR A 52 -20.59 54.21 42.08
N SER A 53 -21.78 54.60 41.62
CA SER A 53 -21.95 55.21 40.29
C SER A 53 -21.15 56.52 40.22
N VAL A 54 -20.44 56.74 39.12
CA VAL A 54 -19.65 57.95 38.87
C VAL A 54 -20.33 58.77 37.78
N ASP A 55 -20.70 60.01 38.10
CA ASP A 55 -21.17 60.98 37.11
C ASP A 55 -19.97 61.52 36.34
N VAL A 56 -19.93 61.26 35.04
CA VAL A 56 -18.87 61.68 34.11
C VAL A 56 -19.30 62.90 33.29
N THR A 57 -20.42 63.53 33.64
CA THR A 57 -20.85 64.77 33.00
C THR A 57 -19.83 65.88 33.22
N GLY A 58 -19.29 66.42 32.12
CA GLY A 58 -18.24 67.44 32.16
C GLY A 58 -16.82 66.87 32.25
N TRP A 59 -16.66 65.54 32.20
CA TRP A 59 -15.37 64.88 32.00
C TRP A 59 -15.05 64.78 30.50
N SER A 60 -13.83 64.37 30.17
CA SER A 60 -13.40 64.08 28.80
C SER A 60 -12.46 62.89 28.74
N VAL A 61 -12.46 62.19 27.61
CA VAL A 61 -11.28 61.43 27.17
C VAL A 61 -10.47 62.32 26.24
N GLN A 62 -9.16 62.34 26.43
CA GLN A 62 -8.26 63.18 25.64
C GLN A 62 -7.14 62.35 25.04
N TYR A 63 -6.76 62.69 23.81
CA TYR A 63 -5.74 61.95 23.06
C TYR A 63 -4.64 62.88 22.55
N ALA A 64 -3.40 62.38 22.59
CA ALA A 64 -2.26 62.96 21.88
C ALA A 64 -1.45 61.86 21.20
N SER A 65 -0.76 62.19 20.11
CA SER A 65 0.17 61.26 19.47
C SER A 65 1.32 60.89 20.43
N ALA A 66 2.00 59.77 20.16
CA ALA A 66 3.03 59.19 21.03
C ALA A 66 4.04 60.21 21.59
N THR A 67 4.44 61.21 20.78
CA THR A 67 5.36 62.30 21.18
C THR A 67 4.72 63.69 21.21
N GLY A 68 3.44 63.81 20.86
CA GLY A 68 2.73 65.08 20.73
C GLY A 68 2.50 65.79 22.06
N THR A 69 2.33 67.12 21.98
CA THR A 69 2.07 68.02 23.12
C THR A 69 0.68 68.68 23.07
N THR A 70 -0.08 68.42 22.00
CA THR A 70 -1.42 68.96 21.76
C THR A 70 -2.43 67.83 21.98
N TRP A 71 -3.42 68.08 22.83
CA TRP A 71 -4.42 67.09 23.21
C TRP A 71 -5.77 67.40 22.56
N GLN A 72 -6.36 66.40 21.91
CA GLN A 72 -7.71 66.44 21.36
C GLN A 72 -8.70 65.94 22.42
N VAL A 73 -9.92 66.46 22.42
CA VAL A 73 -10.88 66.25 23.51
C VAL A 73 -12.20 65.70 22.98
N THR A 74 -12.65 64.58 23.55
CA THR A 74 -14.02 64.06 23.41
C THR A 74 -14.72 64.18 24.76
N ASN A 75 -15.81 64.96 24.81
CA ASN A 75 -16.55 65.21 26.04
C ASN A 75 -17.42 64.00 26.43
N LEU A 76 -17.50 63.71 27.73
CA LEU A 76 -18.32 62.63 28.29
C LEU A 76 -19.60 63.20 28.92
N SER A 77 -20.61 62.34 29.04
CA SER A 77 -21.89 62.68 29.66
C SER A 77 -22.55 61.48 30.33
N GLY A 78 -23.45 61.72 31.29
CA GLY A 78 -24.14 60.65 32.01
C GLY A 78 -23.29 60.05 33.11
N SER A 79 -23.56 58.81 33.47
CA SER A 79 -22.91 58.16 34.62
C SER A 79 -22.55 56.71 34.34
N ILE A 80 -21.44 56.25 34.92
CA ILE A 80 -20.98 54.86 34.85
C ILE A 80 -21.33 54.17 36.17
N ALA A 81 -22.23 53.19 36.15
CA ALA A 81 -22.60 52.40 37.32
C ALA A 81 -21.41 51.58 37.84
N PRO A 82 -21.39 51.14 39.13
CA PRO A 82 -20.36 50.24 39.63
C PRO A 82 -20.25 49.01 38.75
N SER A 83 -19.03 48.54 38.49
CA SER A 83 -18.79 47.33 37.69
C SER A 83 -19.26 47.43 36.24
N GLN A 84 -19.52 48.64 35.73
CA GLN A 84 -20.07 48.84 34.37
C GLN A 84 -19.05 49.49 33.41
N TYR A 85 -19.24 49.23 32.12
CA TYR A 85 -18.45 49.78 31.01
C TYR A 85 -19.06 51.05 30.42
N TYR A 86 -18.25 51.84 29.72
CA TYR A 86 -18.66 53.03 28.98
C TYR A 86 -17.84 53.16 27.71
N LEU A 87 -18.48 53.10 26.55
CA LEU A 87 -17.83 53.08 25.24
C LEU A 87 -17.78 54.47 24.62
N VAL A 88 -16.58 54.96 24.32
CA VAL A 88 -16.38 56.20 23.56
C VAL A 88 -15.96 55.84 22.14
N GLN A 89 -16.85 56.04 21.18
CA GLN A 89 -16.53 55.92 19.76
C GLN A 89 -15.70 57.12 19.32
N GLU A 90 -14.66 56.89 18.52
CA GLU A 90 -13.84 57.94 17.92
C GLU A 90 -13.89 57.87 16.38
N ALA A 91 -12.87 58.40 15.68
CA ALA A 91 -12.92 58.55 14.23
C ALA A 91 -13.21 57.24 13.49
N GLN A 92 -13.96 57.36 12.39
CA GLN A 92 -14.20 56.28 11.46
C GLN A 92 -13.14 56.30 10.35
N GLY A 93 -12.46 55.17 10.13
CA GLY A 93 -11.56 54.99 8.99
C GLY A 93 -12.30 54.57 7.72
N ALA A 94 -11.55 54.29 6.65
CA ALA A 94 -12.10 53.90 5.34
C ALA A 94 -12.41 52.40 5.20
N GLY A 95 -11.82 51.56 6.06
CA GLY A 95 -11.96 50.10 6.09
C GLY A 95 -12.83 49.61 7.27
N GLY A 96 -12.59 48.37 7.71
CA GLY A 96 -13.39 47.73 8.77
C GLY A 96 -14.68 47.11 8.24
N THR A 97 -15.07 45.98 8.80
CA THR A 97 -16.31 45.27 8.41
C THR A 97 -17.43 45.46 9.44
N THR A 98 -17.08 45.70 10.71
CA THR A 98 -17.99 45.66 11.85
C THR A 98 -18.16 47.04 12.50
N ASN A 99 -19.41 47.42 12.80
CA ASN A 99 -19.70 48.63 13.59
C ASN A 99 -19.45 48.37 15.08
N LEU A 100 -19.12 49.41 15.85
CA LEU A 100 -19.09 49.29 17.32
C LEU A 100 -20.51 49.02 17.86
N PRO A 101 -20.64 48.39 19.05
CA PRO A 101 -21.85 48.50 19.85
C PRO A 101 -22.25 49.96 20.03
N THR A 102 -23.54 50.23 20.28
CA THR A 102 -24.03 51.61 20.45
C THR A 102 -23.18 52.36 21.48
N PRO A 103 -22.43 53.41 21.06
CA PRO A 103 -21.49 54.07 21.96
C PRO A 103 -22.23 54.93 22.98
N ASP A 104 -21.65 55.07 24.17
CA ASP A 104 -22.16 55.93 25.24
C ASP A 104 -21.76 57.39 25.02
N ALA A 105 -20.65 57.63 24.32
CA ALA A 105 -20.24 58.93 23.79
C ALA A 105 -19.63 58.80 22.40
N THR A 106 -19.75 59.85 21.58
CA THR A 106 -19.19 59.89 20.23
C THR A 106 -18.25 61.09 20.08
N GLY A 107 -17.00 60.81 19.75
CA GLY A 107 -15.98 61.73 19.31
C GLY A 107 -15.58 61.49 17.85
N THR A 108 -14.59 62.26 17.41
CA THR A 108 -14.06 62.20 16.03
C THR A 108 -12.53 62.23 16.02
N ILE A 109 -11.89 61.82 17.11
CA ILE A 109 -10.44 61.83 17.24
C ILE A 109 -9.87 60.70 16.38
N VAL A 110 -8.88 61.02 15.53
CA VAL A 110 -8.13 60.01 14.78
C VAL A 110 -6.98 59.53 15.65
N MET A 111 -6.96 58.24 15.97
CA MET A 111 -5.96 57.63 16.84
C MET A 111 -4.94 56.83 16.02
N SER A 112 -3.74 56.65 16.56
CA SER A 112 -2.74 55.79 15.94
C SER A 112 -3.00 54.34 16.30
N ALA A 113 -2.90 53.44 15.32
CA ALA A 113 -3.00 51.99 15.55
C ALA A 113 -1.82 51.41 16.34
N THR A 114 -0.67 52.10 16.38
CA THR A 114 0.58 51.51 16.90
C THR A 114 1.11 52.19 18.16
N ALA A 115 0.92 53.51 18.33
CA ALA A 115 1.34 54.21 19.54
C ALA A 115 0.69 55.59 19.75
N GLY A 116 0.33 55.90 20.99
CA GLY A 116 -0.32 57.16 21.36
C GLY A 116 -0.46 57.31 22.88
N LYS A 117 -1.16 58.35 23.31
CA LYS A 117 -1.45 58.62 24.72
C LYS A 117 -2.91 58.99 24.89
N VAL A 118 -3.58 58.39 25.86
CA VAL A 118 -4.97 58.67 26.23
C VAL A 118 -5.01 59.06 27.70
N ALA A 119 -5.76 60.11 28.03
CA ALA A 119 -6.00 60.54 29.40
C ALA A 119 -7.51 60.64 29.63
N LEU A 120 -7.98 60.05 30.73
CA LEU A 120 -9.30 60.33 31.27
C LEU A 120 -9.19 61.55 32.18
N VAL A 121 -9.97 62.60 31.93
CA VAL A 121 -9.85 63.89 32.62
C VAL A 121 -11.20 64.31 33.18
N ASN A 122 -11.26 64.72 34.45
CA ASN A 122 -12.50 65.16 35.11
C ASN A 122 -12.96 66.58 34.74
N THR A 123 -12.38 67.16 33.68
CA THR A 123 -12.79 68.43 33.06
C THR A 123 -12.76 68.30 31.54
N THR A 124 -13.32 69.29 30.83
CA THR A 124 -13.25 69.38 29.36
C THR A 124 -12.13 70.29 28.86
N THR A 125 -11.26 70.80 29.74
CA THR A 125 -10.15 71.66 29.33
C THR A 125 -9.05 70.81 28.69
N PRO A 126 -8.60 71.10 27.45
CA PRO A 126 -7.53 70.34 26.83
C PRO A 126 -6.23 70.38 27.65
N LEU A 127 -5.62 69.22 27.87
CA LEU A 127 -4.29 69.11 28.45
C LEU A 127 -3.25 69.76 27.52
N SER A 128 -2.09 70.12 28.09
CA SER A 128 -0.97 70.67 27.33
C SER A 128 0.35 70.05 27.77
N GLY A 129 1.28 69.92 26.83
CA GLY A 129 2.61 69.33 27.08
C GLY A 129 2.70 67.85 26.77
N ALA A 130 3.93 67.32 26.79
CA ALA A 130 4.24 65.95 26.37
C ALA A 130 3.81 64.89 27.40
N CYS A 131 3.91 65.22 28.68
CA CYS A 131 3.54 64.35 29.80
C CYS A 131 2.85 65.19 30.87
N PRO A 132 1.54 65.48 30.71
CA PRO A 132 0.80 66.33 31.65
C PRO A 132 0.61 65.61 32.99
N SER A 133 0.60 66.38 34.08
CA SER A 133 0.37 65.90 35.44
C SER A 133 -0.58 66.85 36.17
N GLY A 134 -1.49 66.33 36.99
CA GLY A 134 -2.34 67.13 37.87
C GLY A 134 -3.63 66.42 38.24
N ASP A 135 -4.28 66.88 39.32
CA ASP A 135 -5.46 66.24 39.95
C ASP A 135 -6.70 66.13 39.05
N ALA A 136 -6.67 66.78 37.88
CA ALA A 136 -7.73 66.66 36.88
C ALA A 136 -7.63 65.37 36.05
N ILE A 137 -6.45 64.75 35.96
CA ILE A 137 -6.25 63.48 35.26
C ILE A 137 -6.66 62.36 36.20
N VAL A 138 -7.65 61.59 35.77
CA VAL A 138 -8.25 60.49 36.54
C VAL A 138 -7.54 59.17 36.26
N ASP A 139 -7.16 58.93 35.02
CA ASP A 139 -6.39 57.74 34.56
C ASP A 139 -5.63 58.10 33.29
N PHE A 140 -4.48 57.46 33.05
CA PHE A 140 -3.59 57.76 31.92
C PHE A 140 -2.99 56.51 31.29
N VAL A 141 -3.14 56.37 29.97
CA VAL A 141 -2.58 55.25 29.20
C VAL A 141 -1.65 55.77 28.10
N GLY A 142 -0.35 55.53 28.28
CA GLY A 142 0.62 55.57 27.17
C GLY A 142 0.68 54.21 26.50
N TYR A 143 0.27 54.12 25.23
CA TYR A 143 0.26 52.84 24.51
C TYR A 143 1.26 52.81 23.37
N GLY A 144 1.86 51.63 23.17
CA GLY A 144 2.95 51.42 22.21
C GLY A 144 4.30 51.94 22.69
N THR A 145 5.36 51.25 22.30
CA THR A 145 6.72 51.43 22.85
C THR A 145 7.34 52.80 22.58
N THR A 146 6.74 53.62 21.71
CA THR A 146 7.22 54.96 21.37
C THR A 146 6.48 56.09 22.10
N ALA A 147 5.46 55.78 22.91
CA ALA A 147 4.80 56.78 23.75
C ALA A 147 5.81 57.36 24.76
N ASN A 148 5.97 58.69 24.74
CA ASN A 148 6.96 59.39 25.57
C ASN A 148 6.45 59.77 26.97
N CYS A 149 5.29 59.25 27.35
CA CYS A 149 4.66 59.38 28.66
C CYS A 149 3.67 58.23 28.85
N SER A 150 3.67 57.63 30.03
CA SER A 150 2.80 56.54 30.47
C SER A 150 2.75 56.54 31.99
N GLU A 151 1.82 55.81 32.59
CA GLU A 151 1.92 55.49 34.01
C GLU A 151 3.02 54.46 34.26
N GLY A 152 3.75 54.67 35.35
CA GLY A 152 4.77 53.73 35.81
C GLY A 152 6.02 53.65 34.95
N SER A 153 6.64 52.45 34.92
CA SER A 153 7.97 52.22 34.34
C SER A 153 8.02 52.14 32.80
N GLY A 154 6.88 52.15 32.12
CA GLY A 154 6.83 52.11 30.66
C GLY A 154 5.42 51.97 30.08
N PRO A 155 5.25 52.26 28.77
CA PRO A 155 3.97 52.17 28.09
C PRO A 155 3.50 50.72 27.95
N THR A 156 2.24 50.54 27.55
CA THR A 156 1.72 49.22 27.20
C THR A 156 2.48 48.61 26.01
N PRO A 157 2.35 47.28 25.76
CA PRO A 157 2.71 46.70 24.47
C PRO A 157 2.06 47.43 23.28
N ALA A 158 2.65 47.33 22.09
CA ALA A 158 2.13 47.98 20.89
C ALA A 158 0.88 47.25 20.35
N PRO A 159 -0.26 47.96 20.17
CA PRO A 159 -1.38 47.45 19.40
C PRO A 159 -1.09 47.51 17.88
N SER A 160 -2.04 47.03 17.08
CA SER A 160 -1.99 46.99 15.62
C SER A 160 -3.35 47.34 15.02
N ASN A 161 -3.48 47.24 13.69
CA ASN A 161 -4.79 47.36 13.03
C ASN A 161 -5.79 46.27 13.47
N THR A 162 -5.33 45.16 14.06
CA THR A 162 -6.18 44.02 14.48
C THR A 162 -6.22 43.81 15.99
N THR A 163 -5.45 44.58 16.77
CA THR A 163 -5.32 44.39 18.23
C THR A 163 -5.49 45.71 18.98
N ALA A 164 -6.08 45.64 20.17
CA ALA A 164 -6.21 46.72 21.14
C ALA A 164 -5.31 46.44 22.35
N VAL A 165 -5.09 47.45 23.19
CA VAL A 165 -4.50 47.23 24.52
C VAL A 165 -5.63 47.09 25.54
N LEU A 166 -5.60 46.00 26.30
CA LEU A 166 -6.65 45.56 27.22
C LEU A 166 -6.14 45.62 28.66
N ARG A 167 -6.82 46.38 29.52
CA ARG A 167 -6.52 46.40 30.95
C ARG A 167 -6.92 45.07 31.60
N GLY A 168 -6.01 44.51 32.39
CA GLY A 168 -6.13 43.21 33.03
C GLY A 168 -7.37 43.11 33.94
N SER A 169 -7.80 41.87 34.16
CA SER A 169 -9.00 41.57 34.96
C SER A 169 -10.22 42.37 34.50
N ASN A 170 -10.42 42.50 33.18
CA ASN A 170 -11.54 43.22 32.57
C ASN A 170 -11.69 44.69 33.03
N GLY A 171 -10.57 45.36 33.34
CA GLY A 171 -10.54 46.74 33.86
C GLY A 171 -10.33 46.84 35.37
N CYS A 172 -10.27 45.74 36.12
CA CYS A 172 -10.07 45.79 37.57
C CYS A 172 -8.60 45.98 37.99
N THR A 173 -7.64 45.63 37.13
CA THR A 173 -6.20 45.76 37.41
C THR A 173 -5.74 47.20 37.16
N GLU A 174 -5.33 47.88 38.23
CA GLU A 174 -4.83 49.26 38.20
C GLU A 174 -3.77 49.38 39.29
N THR A 175 -2.51 49.38 38.87
CA THR A 175 -1.32 49.41 39.72
C THR A 175 -0.43 50.64 39.45
N ASP A 176 -0.95 51.64 38.74
CA ASP A 176 -0.24 52.83 38.22
C ASP A 176 0.91 52.43 37.27
N GLN A 177 0.78 51.29 36.57
CA GLN A 177 1.85 50.69 35.76
C GLN A 177 1.28 50.15 34.44
N ASN A 178 1.23 51.01 33.41
CA ASN A 178 0.65 50.65 32.10
C ASN A 178 1.28 49.37 31.50
N SER A 179 2.60 49.20 31.60
CA SER A 179 3.31 48.02 31.08
C SER A 179 2.93 46.67 31.72
N THR A 180 2.35 46.67 32.93
CA THR A 180 1.92 45.45 33.64
C THR A 180 0.41 45.30 33.68
N ASP A 181 -0.31 46.42 33.64
CA ASP A 181 -1.76 46.44 33.72
C ASP A 181 -2.41 46.14 32.37
N PHE A 182 -1.70 46.29 31.25
CA PHE A 182 -2.24 46.08 29.91
C PHE A 182 -1.52 44.99 29.11
N ALA A 183 -2.29 44.23 28.33
CA ALA A 183 -1.79 43.32 27.30
C ALA A 183 -2.39 43.67 25.93
N SER A 184 -1.68 43.36 24.84
CA SER A 184 -2.23 43.46 23.48
C SER A 184 -3.09 42.24 23.17
N GLY A 185 -4.28 42.43 22.61
CA GLY A 185 -5.21 41.35 22.28
C GLY A 185 -6.33 41.81 21.34
N SER A 186 -7.23 40.92 20.96
CA SER A 186 -8.32 41.26 20.04
C SER A 186 -9.25 42.33 20.63
N PRO A 187 -9.68 43.34 19.85
CA PRO A 187 -10.60 44.37 20.32
C PRO A 187 -11.95 43.75 20.74
N SER A 188 -12.50 44.20 21.87
CA SER A 188 -13.74 43.67 22.47
C SER A 188 -14.52 44.81 23.12
N PRO A 189 -15.06 45.76 22.32
CA PRO A 189 -15.70 46.96 22.83
C PRO A 189 -16.97 46.63 23.63
N ARG A 190 -17.10 47.21 24.83
CA ARG A 190 -18.28 47.11 25.72
C ARG A 190 -18.77 48.49 26.10
N ASN A 191 -20.08 48.62 26.23
CA ASN A 191 -20.79 49.86 26.55
C ASN A 191 -21.64 49.68 27.83
N SER A 192 -22.42 50.69 28.19
CA SER A 192 -23.29 50.66 29.39
C SER A 192 -24.39 49.58 29.36
N SER A 193 -24.64 48.93 28.23
CA SER A 193 -25.58 47.80 28.10
C SER A 193 -24.93 46.43 28.24
N SER A 194 -23.60 46.38 28.33
CA SER A 194 -22.85 45.14 28.50
C SER A 194 -23.02 44.57 29.93
N PRO A 195 -22.82 43.25 30.12
CA PRO A 195 -22.83 42.65 31.45
C PRO A 195 -21.80 43.30 32.39
N THR A 196 -22.17 43.48 33.66
CA THR A 196 -21.29 44.08 34.67
C THR A 196 -20.18 43.11 35.11
N PHE A 197 -19.04 43.63 35.55
CA PHE A 197 -17.89 42.88 36.04
C PHE A 197 -17.37 43.42 37.38
N SER A 198 -17.36 42.63 38.46
CA SER A 198 -17.06 43.12 39.83
C SER A 198 -15.60 42.92 40.25
N CYS A 199 -14.95 43.97 40.79
CA CYS A 199 -13.51 43.97 41.14
C CYS A 199 -13.16 43.47 42.55
N GLY A 200 -14.12 42.95 43.32
CA GLY A 200 -13.83 42.46 44.67
C GLY A 200 -14.97 41.76 45.36
N SER A 201 -14.84 40.43 45.49
CA SER A 201 -14.99 39.79 46.79
C SER A 201 -13.84 38.79 46.97
N PRO A 202 -13.18 38.73 48.14
CA PRO A 202 -12.36 37.58 48.50
C PRO A 202 -13.31 36.43 48.78
N THR A 203 -13.15 35.28 48.12
CA THR A 203 -13.95 34.11 48.50
C THR A 203 -13.46 33.61 49.87
N PRO A 204 -14.28 33.65 50.94
CA PRO A 204 -13.99 32.89 52.16
C PRO A 204 -14.05 31.41 51.82
N THR A 205 -13.18 30.57 52.39
CA THR A 205 -13.23 29.11 52.24
C THR A 205 -14.67 28.59 52.39
N PRO A 206 -15.33 28.17 51.31
CA PRO A 206 -16.48 27.31 51.40
C PRO A 206 -15.93 25.88 51.48
N THR A 207 -16.62 24.99 52.18
CA THR A 207 -16.57 23.58 51.75
C THR A 207 -16.88 23.59 50.25
N PRO A 208 -16.00 23.09 49.36
CA PRO A 208 -16.14 23.28 47.92
C PRO A 208 -17.48 22.68 47.48
N ASP A 209 -18.42 23.52 47.09
CA ASP A 209 -19.43 23.08 46.13
C ASP A 209 -18.74 23.26 44.77
N PRO A 210 -18.61 22.17 44.00
CA PRO A 210 -17.66 22.11 42.91
C PRO A 210 -17.98 23.20 41.89
N THR A 211 -16.95 23.89 41.40
CA THR A 211 -16.97 24.41 40.02
C THR A 211 -17.67 23.34 39.19
N PRO A 212 -18.78 23.63 38.46
CA PRO A 212 -19.47 22.58 37.73
C PRO A 212 -18.39 21.87 36.94
N THR A 213 -18.14 20.61 37.31
CA THR A 213 -17.09 19.84 36.68
C THR A 213 -17.43 19.94 35.21
N PRO A 214 -16.51 20.46 34.37
CA PRO A 214 -16.81 20.60 32.96
C PRO A 214 -17.40 19.26 32.53
N THR A 215 -18.65 19.32 32.09
CA THR A 215 -19.46 18.12 31.96
C THR A 215 -19.20 17.59 30.56
N PRO A 216 -18.91 16.28 30.41
CA PRO A 216 -18.80 15.68 29.10
C PRO A 216 -19.98 16.08 28.21
N GLY A 217 -19.69 16.43 26.96
CA GLY A 217 -20.70 16.60 25.94
C GLY A 217 -21.40 15.28 25.63
N THR A 218 -22.46 15.34 24.84
CA THR A 218 -23.18 14.12 24.41
C THR A 218 -22.47 13.38 23.27
N THR A 219 -21.66 14.08 22.48
CA THR A 219 -20.88 13.50 21.38
C THR A 219 -19.66 12.78 21.93
N ARG A 220 -19.48 11.52 21.52
CA ARG A 220 -18.35 10.65 21.85
C ARG A 220 -17.44 10.48 20.63
N ILE A 221 -16.27 9.89 20.84
CA ILE A 221 -15.29 9.72 19.75
C ILE A 221 -15.83 8.79 18.66
N ARG A 222 -16.47 7.68 19.03
CA ARG A 222 -17.23 6.81 18.11
C ARG A 222 -18.27 7.52 17.24
N ASP A 223 -18.90 8.59 17.74
CA ASP A 223 -19.87 9.37 16.96
C ASP A 223 -19.19 10.26 15.92
N ILE A 224 -17.93 10.65 16.19
CA ILE A 224 -17.09 11.43 15.28
C ILE A 224 -16.48 10.51 14.24
N GLN A 225 -15.93 9.36 14.64
CA GLN A 225 -15.35 8.40 13.70
C GLN A 225 -16.43 7.77 12.82
N GLY A 226 -17.47 7.21 13.44
CA GLY A 226 -18.53 6.49 12.72
C GLY A 226 -18.05 5.12 12.20
N ALA A 227 -18.97 4.43 11.53
CA ALA A 227 -18.71 3.16 10.84
C ALA A 227 -18.62 3.39 9.34
N SER A 228 -17.61 4.17 8.95
CA SER A 228 -17.36 4.59 7.58
C SER A 228 -15.95 5.16 7.45
N GLN A 229 -15.37 5.06 6.25
CA GLN A 229 -14.05 5.62 5.86
C GLN A 229 -13.94 7.15 5.97
N ARG A 230 -15.03 7.84 6.29
CA ARG A 230 -15.05 9.28 6.57
C ARG A 230 -15.99 9.56 7.72
N SER A 231 -15.63 10.55 8.52
CA SER A 231 -16.43 11.01 9.63
C SER A 231 -17.83 11.46 9.20
N PRO A 232 -18.91 10.98 9.85
CA PRO A 232 -20.26 11.51 9.67
C PRO A 232 -20.43 12.95 10.20
N LEU A 233 -19.44 13.45 10.96
CA LEU A 233 -19.44 14.78 11.56
C LEU A 233 -18.41 15.73 10.91
N VAL A 234 -17.86 15.38 9.75
CA VAL A 234 -16.94 16.28 9.03
C VAL A 234 -17.53 17.68 8.83
N GLU A 235 -16.72 18.71 9.00
CA GLU A 235 -17.08 20.14 8.99
C GLU A 235 -17.98 20.61 10.15
N MET A 236 -18.39 19.72 11.06
CA MET A 236 -19.19 20.07 12.22
C MET A 236 -18.30 20.43 13.42
N SER A 237 -18.78 21.34 14.26
CA SER A 237 -18.15 21.63 15.54
C SER A 237 -18.66 20.66 16.62
N VAL A 238 -17.74 20.13 17.41
CA VAL A 238 -18.00 19.28 18.57
C VAL A 238 -17.60 20.00 19.85
N SER A 239 -18.28 19.70 20.96
CA SER A 239 -18.04 20.36 22.24
C SER A 239 -17.93 19.37 23.39
N ASN A 240 -16.89 19.57 24.20
CA ASN A 240 -16.59 18.82 25.42
C ASN A 240 -16.55 17.29 25.21
N VAL A 241 -16.02 16.83 24.08
CA VAL A 241 -15.80 15.41 23.77
C VAL A 241 -14.85 14.82 24.82
N PRO A 242 -15.28 13.83 25.61
CA PRO A 242 -14.43 13.24 26.64
C PRO A 242 -13.40 12.29 26.04
N GLY A 243 -12.18 12.28 26.59
CA GLY A 243 -11.15 11.30 26.24
C GLY A 243 -9.99 11.28 27.22
N VAL A 244 -9.18 10.24 27.18
CA VAL A 244 -7.91 10.14 27.90
C VAL A 244 -6.77 10.28 26.89
N VAL A 245 -5.80 11.14 27.17
CA VAL A 245 -4.61 11.33 26.32
C VAL A 245 -3.79 10.04 26.31
N THR A 246 -3.65 9.41 25.15
CA THR A 246 -2.93 8.13 24.95
C THR A 246 -1.52 8.34 24.41
N ALA A 247 -1.32 9.35 23.56
CA ALA A 247 -0.02 9.69 23.00
C ALA A 247 0.09 11.18 22.64
N THR A 248 1.31 11.70 22.47
CA THR A 248 1.56 13.11 22.11
C THR A 248 2.51 13.19 20.92
N ARG A 249 2.26 14.11 19.99
CA ARG A 249 3.14 14.43 18.85
C ARG A 249 3.58 15.89 18.89
N SER A 250 4.51 16.25 18.02
CA SER A 250 5.03 17.62 17.88
C SER A 250 3.99 18.62 17.37
N ASN A 251 2.84 18.15 16.85
CA ASN A 251 1.77 18.93 16.25
C ASN A 251 0.38 18.66 16.84
N GLY A 252 0.27 17.81 17.87
CA GLY A 252 -1.02 17.37 18.41
C GLY A 252 -0.89 16.29 19.49
N PHE A 253 -2.01 15.64 19.81
CA PHE A 253 -2.06 14.52 20.74
C PHE A 253 -3.25 13.62 20.44
N TYR A 254 -3.14 12.33 20.76
CA TYR A 254 -4.23 11.36 20.62
C TYR A 254 -5.02 11.29 21.92
N ILE A 255 -6.32 11.16 21.80
CA ILE A 255 -7.22 10.83 22.92
C ILE A 255 -8.03 9.59 22.58
N GLN A 256 -8.37 8.80 23.58
CA GLN A 256 -9.26 7.66 23.45
C GLN A 256 -10.36 7.70 24.50
N ASP A 257 -11.57 7.29 24.11
CA ASP A 257 -12.74 7.30 24.98
C ASP A 257 -12.56 6.26 26.11
N PRO A 258 -12.64 6.66 27.40
CA PRO A 258 -12.54 5.72 28.52
C PRO A 258 -13.79 4.85 28.71
N GLU A 259 -14.90 5.13 28.03
CA GLU A 259 -16.08 4.26 28.01
C GLU A 259 -16.36 3.86 26.54
N PRO A 260 -15.62 2.88 26.01
CA PRO A 260 -15.81 2.39 24.65
C PRO A 260 -17.19 1.75 24.50
N ASP A 261 -17.72 1.71 23.28
CA ASP A 261 -18.88 0.89 22.98
C ASP A 261 -18.47 -0.57 22.70
N ASN A 262 -19.42 -1.37 22.19
CA ASN A 262 -19.18 -2.76 21.81
C ASN A 262 -19.31 -2.95 20.29
N ASN A 263 -18.93 -1.95 19.51
CA ASN A 263 -19.02 -1.97 18.06
C ASN A 263 -17.62 -1.86 17.43
N ASP A 264 -17.13 -2.97 16.92
CA ASP A 264 -15.82 -3.05 16.26
C ASP A 264 -15.75 -2.21 14.97
N ALA A 265 -16.88 -1.73 14.45
CA ALA A 265 -16.93 -0.82 13.31
C ALA A 265 -16.73 0.65 13.66
N THR A 266 -16.52 1.02 14.93
CA THR A 266 -16.29 2.42 15.31
C THR A 266 -15.01 2.55 16.11
N SER A 267 -14.15 3.50 15.71
CA SER A 267 -12.96 3.82 16.50
C SER A 267 -13.33 4.66 17.74
N GLU A 268 -12.61 4.37 18.83
CA GLU A 268 -12.69 5.11 20.09
C GLU A 268 -11.56 6.11 20.26
N GLY A 269 -10.60 6.11 19.35
CA GLY A 269 -9.43 6.99 19.32
C GLY A 269 -9.60 8.10 18.29
N ILE A 270 -8.98 9.24 18.54
CA ILE A 270 -8.94 10.35 17.57
C ILE A 270 -7.72 11.23 17.80
N PHE A 271 -7.19 11.79 16.72
CA PHE A 271 -6.12 12.77 16.78
C PHE A 271 -6.65 14.20 16.99
N VAL A 272 -6.04 14.94 17.92
CA VAL A 272 -6.34 16.34 18.20
C VAL A 272 -5.20 17.21 17.70
N PHE A 273 -5.43 17.89 16.57
CA PHE A 273 -4.41 18.68 15.89
C PHE A 273 -4.30 20.09 16.44
N THR A 274 -3.13 20.43 17.00
CA THR A 274 -2.84 21.73 17.62
C THR A 274 -1.87 22.58 16.79
N SER A 275 -1.44 22.14 15.61
CA SER A 275 -0.42 22.77 14.72
C SER A 275 0.98 22.97 15.32
N SER A 276 1.15 22.64 16.60
CA SER A 276 2.37 22.77 17.39
C SER A 276 2.27 21.88 18.63
N ALA A 277 3.35 21.73 19.38
CA ALA A 277 3.37 20.84 20.54
C ALA A 277 2.33 21.26 21.59
N SER A 278 1.49 20.31 22.01
CA SER A 278 0.46 20.54 23.03
C SER A 278 1.02 20.50 24.45
N THR A 279 0.31 21.12 25.39
CA THR A 279 0.58 20.99 26.84
C THR A 279 -0.09 19.75 27.47
N ALA A 280 -0.89 19.02 26.69
CA ALA A 280 -1.48 17.75 27.11
C ALA A 280 -0.40 16.71 27.44
N THR A 281 -0.66 15.85 28.42
CA THR A 281 0.25 14.77 28.81
C THR A 281 -0.50 13.46 28.92
N VAL A 282 0.18 12.36 28.56
CA VAL A 282 -0.38 11.01 28.59
C VAL A 282 -0.98 10.69 29.96
N GLY A 283 -2.17 10.07 29.96
CA GLY A 283 -2.95 9.73 31.15
C GLY A 283 -3.81 10.88 31.70
N GLN A 284 -3.82 12.06 31.10
CA GLN A 284 -4.79 13.11 31.43
C GLN A 284 -6.16 12.78 30.86
N GLY A 285 -7.20 12.91 31.68
CA GLY A 285 -8.58 12.98 31.21
C GLY A 285 -8.84 14.40 30.72
N VAL A 286 -9.39 14.55 29.52
CA VAL A 286 -9.64 15.84 28.89
C VAL A 286 -11.05 15.90 28.31
N LEU A 287 -11.60 17.11 28.23
CA LEU A 287 -12.73 17.41 27.36
C LEU A 287 -12.27 18.32 26.24
N VAL A 288 -12.45 17.89 24.99
CA VAL A 288 -12.00 18.60 23.79
C VAL A 288 -13.18 19.20 23.05
N SER A 289 -13.06 20.46 22.62
CA SER A 289 -13.99 21.12 21.70
C SER A 289 -13.22 21.63 20.50
N GLY A 290 -13.78 21.55 19.30
CA GLY A 290 -13.12 21.96 18.06
C GLY A 290 -13.98 21.64 16.84
N ASN A 291 -13.36 21.62 15.66
CA ASN A 291 -14.01 21.24 14.41
C ASN A 291 -13.50 19.88 13.95
N VAL A 292 -14.40 19.02 13.51
CA VAL A 292 -14.04 17.73 12.90
C VAL A 292 -13.65 17.97 11.44
N THR A 293 -12.50 17.47 11.04
CA THR A 293 -11.97 17.61 9.68
C THR A 293 -11.32 16.33 9.21
N GLU A 294 -11.26 16.17 7.89
CA GLU A 294 -10.55 15.08 7.23
C GLU A 294 -9.20 15.59 6.69
N PHE A 295 -8.11 15.04 7.21
CA PHE A 295 -6.76 15.35 6.74
C PHE A 295 -6.28 14.27 5.78
N ARG A 296 -5.79 14.65 4.59
CA ARG A 296 -5.21 13.70 3.64
C ARG A 296 -3.68 13.80 3.66
N PRO A 297 -2.95 12.82 4.23
CA PRO A 297 -1.50 12.75 4.09
C PRO A 297 -1.10 12.79 2.61
N GLY A 298 -0.07 13.56 2.24
CA GLY A 298 0.32 13.74 0.84
C GLY A 298 -0.56 14.70 0.03
N GLY A 299 -1.61 15.27 0.62
CA GLY A 299 -2.45 16.31 0.02
C GLY A 299 -3.58 15.77 -0.87
N VAL A 300 -4.48 16.66 -1.30
CA VAL A 300 -5.78 16.31 -1.94
C VAL A 300 -5.67 15.50 -3.24
N ALA A 301 -4.52 15.57 -3.92
CA ALA A 301 -4.28 14.85 -5.17
C ALA A 301 -3.78 13.41 -4.97
N SER A 302 -3.33 13.07 -3.76
CA SER A 302 -2.89 11.71 -3.44
C SER A 302 -4.05 10.72 -3.42
N SER A 303 -3.74 9.44 -3.65
CA SER A 303 -4.67 8.29 -3.52
C SER A 303 -4.75 7.73 -2.10
N ASN A 304 -4.07 8.37 -1.14
CA ASN A 304 -4.15 8.06 0.28
C ASN A 304 -5.57 8.22 0.83
N LEU A 305 -5.95 7.45 1.86
CA LEU A 305 -7.13 7.72 2.70
C LEU A 305 -7.00 9.07 3.46
N THR A 306 -8.12 9.56 3.99
CA THR A 306 -8.13 10.64 4.96
C THR A 306 -7.99 10.13 6.39
N ILE A 307 -7.63 11.03 7.29
CA ILE A 307 -7.59 10.80 8.74
C ILE A 307 -8.58 11.75 9.39
N THR A 308 -9.40 11.25 10.30
CA THR A 308 -10.32 12.08 11.07
C THR A 308 -9.58 12.78 12.21
N GLU A 309 -9.67 14.11 12.26
CA GLU A 309 -9.02 14.90 13.32
C GLU A 309 -9.92 16.02 13.88
N ILE A 310 -9.66 16.41 15.12
CA ILE A 310 -10.23 17.63 15.73
C ILE A 310 -9.24 18.78 15.57
N THR A 311 -9.61 19.79 14.78
CA THR A 311 -8.82 21.00 14.52
C THR A 311 -9.36 22.23 15.26
N SER A 312 -8.52 23.27 15.33
CA SER A 312 -8.75 24.46 16.17
C SER A 312 -9.18 24.12 17.61
N PRO A 313 -8.52 23.15 18.28
CA PRO A 313 -9.04 22.58 19.50
C PRO A 313 -8.87 23.53 20.70
N THR A 314 -9.82 23.45 21.62
CA THR A 314 -9.69 23.89 23.00
C THR A 314 -9.95 22.69 23.90
N PHE A 315 -9.21 22.55 24.99
CA PHE A 315 -9.45 21.46 25.93
C PHE A 315 -9.29 21.86 27.38
N THR A 316 -9.97 21.14 28.26
CA THR A 316 -9.84 21.26 29.72
C THR A 316 -9.45 19.91 30.30
N VAL A 317 -8.44 19.90 31.16
CA VAL A 317 -8.04 18.69 31.92
C VAL A 317 -9.03 18.45 33.06
N THR A 318 -9.63 17.28 33.11
CA THR A 318 -10.62 16.85 34.12
C THR A 318 -10.01 15.96 35.19
N SER A 319 -9.01 15.16 34.85
CA SER A 319 -8.33 14.23 35.75
C SER A 319 -6.91 13.91 35.27
N SER A 320 -6.13 13.22 36.10
CA SER A 320 -4.78 12.74 35.75
C SER A 320 -4.55 11.32 36.28
N GLY A 321 -3.58 10.61 35.67
CA GLY A 321 -3.25 9.24 36.06
C GLY A 321 -4.28 8.20 35.59
N ASN A 322 -5.08 8.53 34.58
CA ASN A 322 -5.99 7.58 33.94
C ASN A 322 -5.19 6.63 33.04
N THR A 323 -5.75 5.44 32.82
CA THR A 323 -5.16 4.40 31.97
C THR A 323 -6.21 3.89 31.00
N ILE A 324 -5.82 3.69 29.75
CA ILE A 324 -6.61 2.98 28.73
C ILE A 324 -5.95 1.62 28.54
N ALA A 325 -6.75 0.55 28.54
CA ALA A 325 -6.26 -0.76 28.14
C ALA A 325 -6.15 -0.78 26.61
N PRO A 326 -4.99 -1.14 26.04
CA PRO A 326 -4.84 -1.19 24.59
C PRO A 326 -5.70 -2.31 24.00
N THR A 327 -6.26 -2.06 22.81
CA THR A 327 -6.96 -3.09 22.04
C THR A 327 -5.93 -4.05 21.43
N ILE A 328 -6.06 -5.35 21.71
CA ILE A 328 -5.15 -6.35 21.15
C ILE A 328 -5.51 -6.58 19.68
N ILE A 329 -4.51 -6.48 18.80
CA ILE A 329 -4.59 -6.96 17.42
C ILE A 329 -4.00 -8.37 17.39
N GLY A 330 -4.80 -9.35 16.97
CA GLY A 330 -4.48 -10.77 16.99
C GLY A 330 -5.19 -11.56 18.09
N ILE A 331 -4.55 -12.63 18.58
CA ILE A 331 -5.12 -13.57 19.55
C ILE A 331 -5.49 -12.86 20.85
N GLY A 332 -6.72 -13.06 21.28
CA GLY A 332 -7.27 -12.46 22.52
C GLY A 332 -7.84 -11.06 22.33
N GLY A 333 -7.84 -10.53 21.10
CA GLY A 333 -8.52 -9.31 20.72
C GLY A 333 -9.16 -9.40 19.34
N ARG A 334 -8.96 -8.38 18.52
CA ARG A 334 -9.51 -8.29 17.15
C ARG A 334 -8.50 -8.90 16.19
N THR A 335 -8.92 -9.88 15.40
CA THR A 335 -8.05 -10.54 14.40
C THR A 335 -8.20 -9.81 13.07
N PRO A 336 -7.11 -9.30 12.46
CA PRO A 336 -7.20 -8.69 11.15
C PRO A 336 -7.60 -9.73 10.10
N PRO A 337 -8.37 -9.34 9.06
CA PRO A 337 -8.50 -10.15 7.85
C PRO A 337 -7.13 -10.49 7.27
N THR A 338 -7.03 -11.62 6.59
CA THR A 338 -5.75 -12.20 6.16
C THR A 338 -5.63 -12.42 4.65
N MET A 339 -6.61 -11.97 3.86
CA MET A 339 -6.59 -12.08 2.39
C MET A 339 -7.23 -10.85 1.74
N VAL A 340 -8.43 -10.50 2.21
CA VAL A 340 -9.24 -9.44 1.62
C VAL A 340 -8.85 -8.07 2.20
N ILE A 341 -8.42 -7.17 1.33
CA ILE A 341 -8.27 -5.75 1.66
C ILE A 341 -9.63 -5.05 1.56
N GLU A 342 -10.37 -5.32 0.47
CA GLU A 342 -11.69 -4.76 0.14
C GLU A 342 -12.30 -5.59 -1.00
N ASP A 343 -13.52 -6.12 -0.84
CA ASP A 343 -14.22 -6.90 -1.87
C ASP A 343 -15.65 -6.44 -2.21
N ASP A 344 -16.22 -5.47 -1.48
CA ASP A 344 -17.61 -5.04 -1.62
C ASP A 344 -17.78 -3.59 -2.12
N SER A 345 -16.68 -2.85 -2.19
CA SER A 345 -16.56 -1.50 -2.76
C SER A 345 -15.82 -1.50 -4.09
N ALA A 346 -16.38 -0.80 -5.08
CA ALA A 346 -15.71 -0.52 -6.34
C ALA A 346 -15.51 0.99 -6.53
N GLY A 347 -14.26 1.43 -6.69
CA GLY A 347 -13.88 2.82 -6.83
C GLY A 347 -13.47 3.45 -5.51
N ASN A 348 -13.97 4.64 -5.19
CA ASN A 348 -13.53 5.37 -4.00
C ASN A 348 -14.27 4.90 -2.73
N VAL A 349 -13.58 4.19 -1.84
CA VAL A 349 -14.11 3.66 -0.56
C VAL A 349 -14.62 4.76 0.37
N GLU A 350 -14.03 5.95 0.31
CA GLU A 350 -14.47 7.13 1.09
C GLU A 350 -15.88 7.64 0.73
N THR A 351 -16.42 7.15 -0.39
CA THR A 351 -17.78 7.45 -0.87
C THR A 351 -18.66 6.21 -0.98
N SER A 352 -18.16 5.05 -0.55
CA SER A 352 -18.93 3.81 -0.48
C SER A 352 -20.00 3.88 0.61
N ASN A 353 -21.00 2.99 0.52
CA ASN A 353 -21.98 2.78 1.59
C ASN A 353 -21.73 1.47 2.36
N THR A 354 -20.63 0.79 2.07
CA THR A 354 -20.19 -0.41 2.75
C THR A 354 -19.02 -0.07 3.69
N PHE A 355 -18.96 -0.81 4.78
CA PHE A 355 -17.93 -0.71 5.81
C PHE A 355 -17.98 -1.99 6.64
N ASP A 356 -17.14 -2.97 6.33
CA ASP A 356 -17.10 -4.30 6.96
C ASP A 356 -15.70 -4.65 7.51
N PRO A 357 -15.36 -4.16 8.71
CA PRO A 357 -14.06 -4.43 9.33
C PRO A 357 -13.86 -5.90 9.76
N ALA A 358 -14.86 -6.76 9.61
CA ALA A 358 -14.71 -8.19 9.90
C ALA A 358 -14.11 -8.96 8.72
N THR A 359 -14.29 -8.47 7.49
CA THR A 359 -13.82 -9.09 6.26
C THR A 359 -12.78 -8.26 5.54
N ASP A 360 -12.85 -6.92 5.63
CA ASP A 360 -12.00 -6.01 4.86
C ASP A 360 -10.88 -5.45 5.72
N GLY A 361 -9.63 -5.70 5.30
CA GLY A 361 -8.44 -5.20 5.97
C GLY A 361 -8.38 -3.67 6.04
N ILE A 362 -8.88 -2.97 5.02
CA ILE A 362 -8.91 -1.51 4.98
C ILE A 362 -9.85 -0.93 6.05
N ASP A 363 -11.03 -1.53 6.22
CA ASP A 363 -12.01 -1.13 7.23
C ASP A 363 -11.59 -1.57 8.63
N PHE A 364 -10.92 -2.72 8.75
CA PHE A 364 -10.37 -3.20 10.01
C PHE A 364 -9.46 -2.15 10.66
N TYR A 365 -8.47 -1.63 9.93
CA TYR A 365 -7.57 -0.63 10.50
C TYR A 365 -8.20 0.77 10.59
N GLU A 366 -9.10 1.14 9.68
CA GLU A 366 -9.86 2.38 9.78
C GLU A 366 -10.69 2.42 11.07
N SER A 367 -11.33 1.30 11.41
CA SER A 367 -12.08 1.17 12.67
C SER A 367 -11.20 1.19 13.93
N LEU A 368 -9.88 1.21 13.78
CA LEU A 368 -8.89 1.36 14.85
C LEU A 368 -8.18 2.73 14.81
N GLU A 369 -8.53 3.63 13.88
CA GLU A 369 -7.85 4.91 13.67
C GLU A 369 -7.69 5.69 14.99
N GLY A 370 -6.45 6.04 15.35
CA GLY A 370 -6.14 6.80 16.57
C GLY A 370 -6.27 6.02 17.88
N MET A 371 -6.72 4.75 17.87
CA MET A 371 -6.82 3.92 19.07
C MET A 371 -5.44 3.45 19.53
N LEU A 372 -5.28 3.34 20.85
CA LEU A 372 -4.16 2.64 21.48
C LEU A 372 -4.36 1.13 21.30
N VAL A 373 -3.43 0.49 20.61
CA VAL A 373 -3.43 -0.93 20.28
C VAL A 373 -2.20 -1.65 20.83
N GLN A 374 -2.29 -2.97 20.89
CA GLN A 374 -1.22 -3.87 21.32
C GLN A 374 -1.05 -5.00 20.32
N VAL A 375 0.20 -5.30 19.96
CA VAL A 375 0.61 -6.47 19.18
C VAL A 375 1.47 -7.36 20.07
N ASN A 376 1.13 -8.64 20.17
CA ASN A 376 1.89 -9.61 20.97
C ASN A 376 2.89 -10.37 20.10
N ASP A 377 4.04 -10.70 20.67
CA ASP A 377 5.03 -11.62 20.12
C ASP A 377 5.28 -11.42 18.62
N ALA A 378 5.52 -10.17 18.21
CA ALA A 378 5.49 -9.75 16.83
C ALA A 378 6.59 -10.44 15.99
N LEU A 379 6.21 -11.02 14.84
CA LEU A 379 7.12 -11.62 13.85
C LEU A 379 7.48 -10.58 12.79
N VAL A 380 8.76 -10.36 12.53
CA VAL A 380 9.25 -9.45 11.48
C VAL A 380 9.13 -10.13 10.12
N VAL A 381 8.42 -9.50 9.19
CA VAL A 381 8.22 -10.00 7.81
C VAL A 381 8.86 -9.14 6.73
N GLY A 382 9.35 -7.95 7.09
CA GLY A 382 10.20 -7.11 6.25
C GLY A 382 11.41 -6.59 7.03
N PRO A 383 12.58 -6.43 6.38
CA PRO A 383 13.71 -5.82 7.06
C PRO A 383 13.43 -4.36 7.42
N THR A 384 14.13 -3.81 8.42
CA THR A 384 14.02 -2.38 8.75
C THR A 384 14.43 -1.55 7.53
N ASN A 385 13.58 -0.62 7.10
CA ASN A 385 13.88 0.25 5.97
C ASN A 385 14.59 1.55 6.40
N ASP A 386 14.98 2.38 5.43
CA ASP A 386 15.68 3.66 5.66
C ASP A 386 14.84 4.71 6.42
N PHE A 387 13.53 4.50 6.52
CA PHE A 387 12.62 5.33 7.31
C PHE A 387 12.48 4.85 8.76
N GLY A 388 13.17 3.76 9.14
CA GLY A 388 13.08 3.17 10.48
C GLY A 388 11.81 2.34 10.69
N GLU A 389 11.05 2.04 9.63
CA GLU A 389 9.82 1.26 9.73
C GLU A 389 10.12 -0.24 9.82
N ILE A 390 9.32 -0.96 10.61
CA ILE A 390 9.42 -2.41 10.76
C ILE A 390 8.06 -3.03 10.53
N VAL A 391 7.95 -3.92 9.55
CA VAL A 391 6.69 -4.59 9.23
C VAL A 391 6.62 -5.93 9.96
N VAL A 392 5.53 -6.13 10.68
CA VAL A 392 5.33 -7.30 11.54
C VAL A 392 3.97 -7.96 11.36
N LEU A 393 3.88 -9.20 11.84
CA LEU A 393 2.64 -9.92 12.09
C LEU A 393 2.46 -10.15 13.58
N ALA A 394 1.21 -10.14 14.04
CA ALA A 394 0.88 -10.45 15.43
C ALA A 394 1.08 -11.94 15.77
N ASP A 395 1.29 -12.23 17.05
CA ASP A 395 1.31 -13.56 17.66
C ASP A 395 2.21 -14.56 16.91
N ASN A 396 3.42 -14.11 16.59
CA ASN A 396 4.44 -14.85 15.87
C ASN A 396 3.99 -15.37 14.48
N GLY A 397 3.04 -14.68 13.85
CA GLY A 397 2.51 -14.98 12.52
C GLY A 397 1.55 -16.17 12.48
N VAL A 398 0.95 -16.57 13.61
CA VAL A 398 0.09 -17.75 13.71
C VAL A 398 -1.14 -17.73 12.80
N ASN A 399 -1.66 -16.54 12.48
CA ASN A 399 -2.82 -16.35 11.62
C ASN A 399 -2.46 -16.02 10.17
N ALA A 400 -1.16 -15.92 9.83
CA ALA A 400 -0.77 -15.69 8.46
C ALA A 400 -1.21 -16.86 7.59
N THR A 401 -1.80 -16.55 6.44
CA THR A 401 -2.26 -17.55 5.47
C THR A 401 -1.09 -18.32 4.88
N PHE A 402 0.01 -17.64 4.59
CA PHE A 402 1.16 -18.23 3.93
C PHE A 402 2.47 -17.52 4.28
N LEU A 403 3.36 -18.25 4.96
CA LEU A 403 4.72 -17.79 5.26
C LEU A 403 5.74 -18.48 4.37
N THR A 404 6.75 -17.73 3.93
CA THR A 404 7.93 -18.28 3.26
C THR A 404 8.75 -19.14 4.24
N THR A 405 9.66 -19.96 3.72
CA THR A 405 10.56 -20.78 4.55
C THR A 405 11.44 -19.91 5.46
N ARG A 406 11.72 -18.67 5.04
CA ARG A 406 12.47 -17.65 5.77
C ARG A 406 11.58 -16.79 6.69
N ARG A 407 10.30 -17.14 6.86
CA ARG A 407 9.30 -16.49 7.72
C ARG A 407 8.91 -15.07 7.29
N GLY A 408 9.07 -14.74 6.01
CA GLY A 408 8.39 -13.60 5.39
C GLY A 408 6.95 -13.96 5.03
N ILE A 409 6.13 -12.98 4.65
CA ILE A 409 4.74 -13.20 4.21
C ILE A 409 4.63 -13.00 2.69
N TYR A 410 4.05 -13.97 1.98
CA TYR A 410 4.09 -14.05 0.52
C TYR A 410 2.86 -13.42 -0.14
N VAL A 411 3.02 -12.71 -1.26
CA VAL A 411 1.89 -12.21 -2.05
C VAL A 411 1.37 -13.29 -2.99
N ARG A 412 0.04 -13.42 -3.07
CA ARG A 412 -0.64 -14.37 -3.95
C ARG A 412 -1.73 -13.65 -4.75
N PRO A 413 -2.29 -14.26 -5.82
CA PRO A 413 -3.28 -13.60 -6.68
C PRO A 413 -4.49 -13.03 -5.93
N ASP A 414 -4.89 -13.68 -4.85
CA ASP A 414 -6.05 -13.40 -4.01
C ASP A 414 -5.68 -12.92 -2.59
N ASP A 415 -4.39 -12.68 -2.32
CA ASP A 415 -3.90 -12.32 -0.99
C ASP A 415 -2.72 -11.33 -1.05
N PHE A 416 -3.01 -10.09 -0.65
CA PHE A 416 -2.03 -9.00 -0.53
C PHE A 416 -1.66 -8.68 0.93
N ASN A 417 -1.88 -9.65 1.82
CA ASN A 417 -1.49 -9.66 3.22
C ASN A 417 -2.00 -8.47 4.03
N PRO A 418 -3.34 -8.29 4.15
CA PRO A 418 -3.93 -7.24 4.97
C PRO A 418 -3.55 -7.32 6.45
N GLU A 419 -3.14 -8.48 6.97
CA GLU A 419 -2.77 -8.68 8.38
C GLU A 419 -1.43 -8.04 8.78
N ARG A 420 -0.68 -7.46 7.84
CA ARG A 420 0.59 -6.76 8.12
C ARG A 420 0.37 -5.49 8.93
N ILE A 421 1.24 -5.28 9.90
CA ILE A 421 1.26 -4.07 10.74
C ILE A 421 2.62 -3.39 10.58
N ILE A 422 2.62 -2.14 10.12
CA ILE A 422 3.85 -1.34 10.02
C ILE A 422 4.07 -0.60 11.34
N ILE A 423 5.18 -0.87 12.02
CA ILE A 423 5.63 -0.09 13.18
C ILE A 423 6.45 1.08 12.68
N ASP A 424 6.17 2.29 13.18
CA ASP A 424 6.79 3.54 12.74
C ASP A 424 7.23 4.40 13.94
N ASP A 425 8.37 5.08 13.75
CA ASP A 425 9.13 5.78 14.77
C ASP A 425 8.67 7.21 15.10
N ALA A 426 7.57 7.66 14.49
CA ALA A 426 7.13 9.05 14.56
C ALA A 426 6.80 9.58 15.98
N ILE A 427 6.72 8.71 17.00
CA ILE A 427 6.55 9.09 18.40
C ILE A 427 7.78 8.74 19.25
N VAL A 428 8.32 7.53 19.12
CA VAL A 428 9.51 7.08 19.86
C VAL A 428 10.55 6.54 18.89
N ASN A 429 11.54 7.35 18.56
CA ASN A 429 12.66 6.94 17.71
C ASN A 429 13.57 5.89 18.35
N GLY A 430 14.20 5.07 17.51
CA GLY A 430 15.32 4.21 17.89
C GLY A 430 15.13 2.74 17.54
N GLU A 431 14.43 2.48 16.44
CA GLU A 431 14.04 1.18 15.95
C GLU A 431 15.30 0.38 15.62
N PRO A 432 15.38 -0.87 16.10
CA PRO A 432 16.51 -1.72 15.81
C PRO A 432 16.51 -2.11 14.33
N GLN A 433 17.70 -2.35 13.80
CA GLN A 433 17.86 -3.02 12.51
C GLN A 433 17.52 -4.51 12.70
N VAL A 434 16.47 -4.97 12.02
CA VAL A 434 15.98 -6.36 12.06
C VAL A 434 15.87 -6.93 10.66
N ASN A 435 16.04 -8.24 10.56
CA ASN A 435 15.85 -8.98 9.32
C ASN A 435 14.51 -9.73 9.33
N VAL A 436 14.07 -10.19 8.17
CA VAL A 436 12.93 -11.11 8.06
C VAL A 436 13.15 -12.34 8.95
N GLY A 437 12.11 -12.73 9.67
CA GLY A 437 12.12 -13.86 10.60
C GLY A 437 12.61 -13.54 12.02
N ASP A 438 13.19 -12.37 12.26
CA ASP A 438 13.40 -11.86 13.62
C ASP A 438 12.06 -11.66 14.34
N SER A 439 12.07 -11.56 15.67
CA SER A 439 10.84 -11.41 16.45
C SER A 439 11.00 -10.52 17.68
N PHE A 440 9.90 -9.95 18.15
CA PHE A 440 9.83 -9.19 19.41
C PHE A 440 9.00 -9.96 20.43
N THR A 441 9.64 -10.58 21.40
CA THR A 441 8.92 -11.26 22.50
C THR A 441 8.25 -10.24 23.42
N GLY A 442 7.00 -10.50 23.82
CA GLY A 442 6.21 -9.62 24.67
C GLY A 442 5.25 -8.76 23.87
N THR A 443 5.06 -7.50 24.28
CA THR A 443 4.00 -6.63 23.74
C THR A 443 4.58 -5.35 23.17
N ILE A 444 4.15 -4.98 21.97
CA ILE A 444 4.38 -3.67 21.36
C ILE A 444 3.08 -2.90 21.47
N VAL A 445 3.14 -1.67 22.02
CA VAL A 445 1.96 -0.83 22.25
C VAL A 445 2.14 0.51 21.55
N GLY A 446 1.14 0.90 20.76
CA GLY A 446 1.17 2.13 19.97
C GLY A 446 -0.22 2.64 19.62
N VAL A 447 -0.29 3.78 18.96
CA VAL A 447 -1.54 4.30 18.39
C VAL A 447 -1.57 4.04 16.89
N ILE A 448 -2.74 3.71 16.34
CA ILE A 448 -2.90 3.57 14.89
C ILE A 448 -2.95 4.96 14.24
N ASP A 449 -2.12 5.16 13.22
CA ASP A 449 -2.07 6.33 12.34
C ASP A 449 -2.09 5.85 10.89
N TYR A 450 -2.17 6.78 9.94
CA TYR A 450 -2.14 6.46 8.52
C TYR A 450 -1.21 7.41 7.77
N SER A 451 -0.35 6.89 6.90
CA SER A 451 0.47 7.71 6.01
C SER A 451 1.05 6.88 4.87
N PHE A 452 1.36 7.53 3.74
CA PHE A 452 2.00 6.88 2.59
C PHE A 452 1.32 5.57 2.17
N GLY A 453 -0.01 5.58 2.05
CA GLY A 453 -0.74 4.42 1.54
C GLY A 453 -0.93 3.28 2.54
N ASN A 454 -0.54 3.44 3.80
CA ASN A 454 -0.50 2.36 4.78
C ASN A 454 -0.95 2.82 6.18
N PHE A 455 -1.60 1.90 6.91
CA PHE A 455 -1.83 2.02 8.34
C PHE A 455 -0.56 1.68 9.13
N LYS A 456 -0.33 2.43 10.21
CA LYS A 456 0.90 2.36 11.00
C LYS A 456 0.60 2.35 12.49
N LEU A 457 1.31 1.50 13.23
CA LEU A 457 1.37 1.52 14.68
C LEU A 457 2.51 2.44 15.10
N LEU A 458 2.17 3.62 15.62
CA LEU A 458 3.15 4.54 16.20
C LEU A 458 3.45 4.11 17.63
N ASN A 459 4.61 3.50 17.85
CA ASN A 459 5.00 2.96 19.15
C ASN A 459 5.07 4.07 20.22
N THR A 460 4.43 3.83 21.36
CA THR A 460 4.39 4.80 22.48
C THR A 460 5.52 4.59 23.48
N ALA A 461 6.32 3.54 23.29
CA ALA A 461 7.50 3.21 24.07
C ALA A 461 8.56 2.58 23.16
N ALA A 462 9.81 2.57 23.62
CA ALA A 462 10.90 1.90 22.91
C ALA A 462 10.57 0.41 22.73
N LEU A 463 10.86 -0.12 21.54
CA LEU A 463 10.60 -1.52 21.21
C LEU A 463 11.40 -2.45 22.12
N PRO A 464 10.87 -3.65 22.45
CA PRO A 464 11.65 -4.70 23.08
C PRO A 464 12.91 -5.02 22.24
N PRO A 465 13.99 -5.52 22.85
CA PRO A 465 15.11 -6.04 22.07
C PRO A 465 14.65 -7.19 21.14
N PRO A 466 15.01 -7.17 19.85
CA PRO A 466 14.62 -8.24 18.94
C PRO A 466 15.38 -9.53 19.25
N THR A 467 14.71 -10.66 19.04
CA THR A 467 15.28 -12.00 19.04
C THR A 467 15.53 -12.41 17.59
N SER A 468 16.78 -12.77 17.29
CA SER A 468 17.13 -13.13 15.92
C SER A 468 16.46 -14.43 15.47
N GLY A 469 15.90 -14.43 14.26
CA GLY A 469 15.40 -15.61 13.55
C GLY A 469 16.51 -16.49 12.98
N GLY A 470 17.76 -16.02 13.00
CA GLY A 470 18.91 -16.75 12.48
C GLY A 470 18.98 -16.78 10.96
N LEU A 471 18.46 -15.75 10.28
CA LEU A 471 18.51 -15.64 8.81
C LEU A 471 19.97 -15.66 8.31
N VAL A 472 20.27 -16.50 7.32
CA VAL A 472 21.61 -16.65 6.74
C VAL A 472 21.54 -16.42 5.24
N ARG A 473 22.52 -15.68 4.71
CA ARG A 473 22.66 -15.46 3.26
C ARG A 473 22.96 -16.78 2.56
N GLU A 474 22.18 -17.09 1.54
CA GLU A 474 22.27 -18.32 0.78
C GLU A 474 23.51 -18.41 -0.11
N VAL A 475 23.92 -19.63 -0.43
CA VAL A 475 24.97 -19.89 -1.43
C VAL A 475 24.42 -20.94 -2.39
N THR A 476 24.37 -20.60 -3.67
CA THR A 476 23.94 -21.53 -4.71
C THR A 476 24.97 -22.63 -4.97
N THR A 477 24.53 -23.69 -5.64
CA THR A 477 25.43 -24.75 -6.10
C THR A 477 26.33 -24.24 -7.24
N PRO A 478 27.66 -24.45 -7.19
CA PRO A 478 28.55 -24.08 -8.28
C PRO A 478 28.26 -24.89 -9.54
N ALA A 479 28.33 -24.25 -10.71
CA ALA A 479 28.14 -24.94 -11.98
C ALA A 479 29.21 -26.02 -12.23
N ALA A 480 28.77 -27.19 -12.69
CA ALA A 480 29.65 -28.25 -13.14
C ALA A 480 30.37 -27.86 -14.45
N THR A 481 31.45 -28.59 -14.81
CA THR A 481 32.28 -28.25 -15.98
C THR A 481 31.51 -28.15 -17.30
N ASN A 482 30.43 -28.91 -17.46
CA ASN A 482 29.57 -28.98 -18.64
C ASN A 482 28.21 -28.25 -18.47
N GLU A 483 28.05 -27.51 -17.38
CA GLU A 483 26.88 -26.66 -17.14
C GLU A 483 27.21 -25.21 -17.44
N LEU A 484 26.29 -24.54 -18.13
CA LEU A 484 26.28 -23.09 -18.30
C LEU A 484 25.45 -22.46 -17.17
N ALA A 485 26.06 -21.63 -16.33
CA ALA A 485 25.35 -20.81 -15.34
C ALA A 485 24.99 -19.44 -15.91
N VAL A 486 23.72 -19.07 -15.87
CA VAL A 486 23.19 -17.78 -16.31
C VAL A 486 22.43 -17.15 -15.16
N ALA A 487 22.79 -15.93 -14.78
CA ALA A 487 22.19 -15.19 -13.67
C ALA A 487 21.58 -13.87 -14.13
N THR A 488 20.65 -13.34 -13.34
CA THR A 488 20.18 -11.94 -13.40
C THR A 488 20.38 -11.31 -12.02
N PHE A 489 20.75 -10.03 -11.98
CA PHE A 489 20.99 -9.31 -10.74
C PHE A 489 20.81 -7.79 -10.91
N ASN A 490 19.71 -7.27 -10.38
CA ASN A 490 19.52 -5.84 -10.18
C ASN A 490 20.52 -5.37 -9.11
N VAL A 491 21.39 -4.41 -9.45
CA VAL A 491 22.46 -3.91 -8.56
C VAL A 491 22.16 -2.55 -7.94
N GLU A 492 20.91 -2.09 -8.03
CA GLU A 492 20.38 -0.90 -7.37
C GLU A 492 21.16 0.40 -7.71
N ASN A 493 20.88 0.93 -8.89
CA ASN A 493 21.44 2.16 -9.48
C ASN A 493 22.97 2.31 -9.37
N LEU A 494 23.72 1.21 -9.47
CA LEU A 494 25.14 1.17 -9.18
C LEU A 494 25.93 2.17 -10.03
N ASP A 495 26.67 3.06 -9.36
CA ASP A 495 27.55 4.05 -9.99
C ASP A 495 28.85 4.25 -9.17
N PRO A 496 29.92 4.85 -9.74
CA PRO A 496 31.18 5.11 -9.03
C PRO A 496 31.03 5.91 -7.72
N GLY A 497 29.97 6.70 -7.57
CA GLY A 497 29.61 7.49 -6.39
C GLY A 497 29.28 6.66 -5.15
N ASP A 498 28.76 5.44 -5.31
CA ASP A 498 28.44 4.51 -4.22
C ASP A 498 29.65 4.08 -3.39
N GLY A 499 30.84 4.22 -3.97
CA GLY A 499 32.11 3.96 -3.31
C GLY A 499 32.47 2.48 -3.19
N ALA A 500 33.74 2.22 -2.86
CA ALA A 500 34.34 0.88 -2.96
C ALA A 500 33.67 -0.20 -2.08
N ALA A 501 32.93 0.18 -1.04
CA ALA A 501 32.26 -0.77 -0.15
C ALA A 501 31.08 -1.48 -0.82
N LYS A 502 30.21 -0.74 -1.55
CA LYS A 502 29.09 -1.33 -2.30
C LYS A 502 29.60 -2.26 -3.39
N PHE A 503 30.56 -1.80 -4.21
CA PHE A 503 31.22 -2.65 -5.22
C PHE A 503 31.85 -3.92 -4.63
N ALA A 504 32.55 -3.82 -3.50
CA ALA A 504 33.16 -4.99 -2.86
C ALA A 504 32.10 -5.97 -2.32
N ARG A 505 30.98 -5.46 -1.81
CA ARG A 505 29.87 -6.29 -1.34
C ARG A 505 29.18 -7.02 -2.49
N LEU A 506 28.79 -6.31 -3.55
CA LEU A 506 28.20 -6.92 -4.76
C LEU A 506 29.15 -7.94 -5.38
N ALA A 507 30.44 -7.61 -5.51
CA ALA A 507 31.46 -8.55 -5.97
C ALA A 507 31.57 -9.80 -5.09
N SER A 508 31.51 -9.66 -3.77
CA SER A 508 31.50 -10.80 -2.86
C SER A 508 30.27 -11.68 -3.06
N LEU A 509 29.08 -11.10 -3.28
CA LEU A 509 27.86 -11.86 -3.56
C LEU A 509 27.98 -12.64 -4.88
N ILE A 510 28.47 -11.99 -5.95
CA ILE A 510 28.71 -12.63 -7.24
C ILE A 510 29.69 -13.80 -7.12
N VAL A 511 30.78 -13.63 -6.37
CA VAL A 511 31.82 -14.66 -6.26
C VAL A 511 31.43 -15.79 -5.31
N ASN A 512 30.98 -15.44 -4.11
CA ASN A 512 30.85 -16.39 -3.00
C ASN A 512 29.42 -16.97 -2.87
N ASN A 513 28.40 -16.21 -3.27
CA ASN A 513 27.01 -16.64 -3.12
C ASN A 513 26.43 -17.16 -4.45
N LEU A 514 26.63 -16.43 -5.56
CA LEU A 514 26.25 -16.86 -6.91
C LEU A 514 27.26 -17.83 -7.57
N GLN A 515 28.40 -18.08 -6.93
CA GLN A 515 29.44 -19.00 -7.42
C GLN A 515 29.99 -18.63 -8.81
N SER A 516 30.13 -17.33 -9.10
CA SER A 516 30.70 -16.77 -10.34
C SER A 516 30.07 -17.33 -11.63
N PRO A 517 28.79 -16.99 -11.93
CA PRO A 517 28.06 -17.46 -13.11
C PRO A 517 28.79 -17.18 -14.44
N ASP A 518 28.48 -17.93 -15.50
CA ASP A 518 29.13 -17.74 -16.81
C ASP A 518 28.63 -16.47 -17.52
N ILE A 519 27.33 -16.19 -17.38
CA ILE A 519 26.65 -14.97 -17.84
C ILE A 519 25.91 -14.35 -16.65
N ILE A 520 25.97 -13.04 -16.52
CA ILE A 520 25.13 -12.26 -15.59
C ILE A 520 24.48 -11.15 -16.41
N ALA A 521 23.15 -11.16 -16.52
CA ALA A 521 22.38 -9.98 -16.89
C ALA A 521 22.36 -9.05 -15.68
N LEU A 522 22.82 -7.82 -15.87
CA LEU A 522 22.80 -6.79 -14.84
C LEU A 522 21.75 -5.75 -15.20
N GLU A 523 20.91 -5.44 -14.23
CA GLU A 523 19.94 -4.36 -14.24
C GLU A 523 20.48 -3.22 -13.36
N GLU A 524 20.00 -2.01 -13.61
CA GLU A 524 20.38 -0.83 -12.81
C GLU A 524 21.85 -0.42 -12.83
N ILE A 525 22.51 -0.56 -13.98
CA ILE A 525 23.83 0.05 -14.17
C ILE A 525 23.68 1.52 -14.61
N GLN A 526 24.24 2.41 -13.79
CA GLN A 526 24.25 3.86 -14.02
C GLN A 526 25.46 4.34 -14.83
N ASP A 527 25.37 5.61 -15.24
CA ASP A 527 26.44 6.35 -15.89
C ASP A 527 27.72 6.42 -15.05
N ASN A 528 28.82 6.77 -15.71
CA ASN A 528 30.12 7.00 -15.07
C ASN A 528 30.10 8.07 -13.97
N ASN A 529 29.04 8.89 -13.91
CA ASN A 529 28.82 9.99 -12.97
C ASN A 529 27.47 9.89 -12.24
N GLY A 530 26.82 8.71 -12.27
CA GLY A 530 25.56 8.46 -11.60
C GLY A 530 24.41 9.34 -12.11
N PRO A 531 23.49 9.81 -11.25
CA PRO A 531 22.30 10.57 -11.64
C PRO A 531 22.56 12.03 -12.03
N THR A 532 23.81 12.40 -12.29
CA THR A 532 24.14 13.78 -12.65
C THR A 532 23.69 14.06 -14.08
N ASN A 533 22.64 14.88 -14.24
CA ASN A 533 22.15 15.30 -15.55
C ASN A 533 23.13 16.29 -16.24
N ASP A 534 24.15 15.75 -16.90
CA ASP A 534 25.17 16.50 -17.63
C ASP A 534 25.50 15.91 -19.02
N SER A 535 24.62 15.08 -19.57
CA SER A 535 24.71 14.36 -20.86
C SER A 535 25.74 13.22 -20.96
N VAL A 536 26.39 12.84 -19.86
CA VAL A 536 27.18 11.61 -19.83
C VAL A 536 26.24 10.41 -19.86
N VAL A 537 26.38 9.58 -20.89
CA VAL A 537 25.62 8.34 -21.08
C VAL A 537 26.51 7.08 -21.06
N ASP A 538 27.82 7.23 -20.79
CA ASP A 538 28.76 6.11 -20.78
C ASP A 538 28.85 5.47 -19.39
N ALA A 539 28.89 4.14 -19.32
CA ALA A 539 28.96 3.37 -18.07
C ALA A 539 30.26 2.53 -17.94
N ALA A 540 31.24 2.71 -18.83
CA ALA A 540 32.46 1.92 -18.84
C ALA A 540 33.23 1.94 -17.50
N LEU A 541 33.25 3.07 -16.79
CA LEU A 541 33.88 3.18 -15.48
C LEU A 541 33.17 2.31 -14.45
N THR A 542 31.84 2.35 -14.41
CA THR A 542 30.99 1.56 -13.52
C THR A 542 31.25 0.07 -13.70
N TYR A 543 31.18 -0.43 -14.94
CA TYR A 543 31.48 -1.83 -15.26
C TYR A 543 32.89 -2.24 -14.85
N ASN A 544 33.90 -1.43 -15.19
CA ASN A 544 35.30 -1.75 -14.89
C ASN A 544 35.59 -1.78 -13.38
N GLN A 545 34.91 -0.94 -12.59
CA GLN A 545 35.02 -0.98 -11.13
C GLN A 545 34.42 -2.26 -10.55
N LEU A 546 33.24 -2.67 -11.01
CA LEU A 546 32.63 -3.94 -10.58
C LEU A 546 33.47 -5.15 -10.97
N ILE A 547 33.96 -5.20 -12.22
CA ILE A 547 34.86 -6.29 -12.68
C ILE A 547 36.15 -6.33 -11.84
N SER A 548 36.75 -5.17 -11.56
CA SER A 548 37.94 -5.10 -10.70
C SER A 548 37.66 -5.58 -9.27
N ALA A 549 36.48 -5.25 -8.73
CA ALA A 549 36.06 -5.70 -7.40
C ALA A 549 35.81 -7.23 -7.38
N ILE A 550 35.19 -7.80 -8.42
CA ILE A 550 35.01 -9.24 -8.58
C ILE A 550 36.36 -9.96 -8.59
N GLN A 551 37.33 -9.47 -9.37
CA GLN A 551 38.68 -10.03 -9.37
C GLN A 551 39.36 -9.91 -7.99
N ALA A 552 39.17 -8.78 -7.30
CA ALA A 552 39.71 -8.58 -5.96
C ALA A 552 39.07 -9.52 -4.91
N ALA A 553 37.80 -9.90 -5.10
CA ALA A 553 37.10 -10.89 -4.29
C ALA A 553 37.52 -12.35 -4.61
N GLY A 554 38.38 -12.57 -5.62
CA GLY A 554 38.86 -13.89 -6.04
C GLY A 554 38.07 -14.52 -7.19
N GLY A 555 37.16 -13.77 -7.80
CA GLY A 555 36.38 -14.19 -8.96
C GLY A 555 37.17 -14.18 -10.27
N PRO A 556 36.54 -14.65 -11.37
CA PRO A 556 37.14 -14.60 -12.70
C PRO A 556 37.16 -13.18 -13.26
N THR A 557 37.89 -13.01 -14.35
CA THR A 557 37.77 -11.80 -15.18
C THR A 557 36.51 -11.92 -16.04
N TYR A 558 35.57 -11.00 -15.84
CA TYR A 558 34.43 -10.81 -16.74
C TYR A 558 34.79 -9.80 -17.85
N ASP A 559 34.22 -10.01 -19.02
CA ASP A 559 34.04 -8.99 -20.06
C ASP A 559 32.58 -8.51 -20.01
N TYR A 560 32.26 -7.37 -20.63
CA TYR A 560 30.92 -6.79 -20.60
C TYR A 560 30.41 -6.31 -21.97
N ARG A 561 29.09 -6.31 -22.16
CA ARG A 561 28.43 -5.68 -23.31
C ARG A 561 27.20 -4.90 -22.84
N ASN A 562 27.10 -3.66 -23.30
CA ASN A 562 25.93 -2.81 -23.14
C ASN A 562 25.77 -1.90 -24.37
N ILE A 563 24.66 -1.18 -24.46
CA ILE A 563 24.48 -0.08 -25.41
C ILE A 563 24.18 1.18 -24.61
N ASN A 564 24.99 2.23 -24.77
CA ASN A 564 24.73 3.53 -24.15
C ASN A 564 23.34 4.05 -24.58
N PRO A 565 22.51 4.52 -23.63
CA PRO A 565 21.20 5.06 -23.92
C PRO A 565 21.27 6.42 -24.64
N VAL A 566 20.12 6.88 -25.14
CA VAL A 566 19.96 8.31 -25.44
C VAL A 566 19.74 9.04 -24.13
N ASP A 567 20.45 10.15 -23.96
CA ASP A 567 20.39 11.01 -22.78
C ASP A 567 18.94 11.32 -22.35
N ASP A 568 18.64 11.10 -21.06
CA ASP A 568 17.34 11.26 -20.40
C ASP A 568 16.18 10.41 -20.96
N GLN A 569 16.44 9.37 -21.79
CA GLN A 569 15.38 8.57 -22.41
C GLN A 569 15.18 7.17 -21.84
N ASP A 570 16.15 6.65 -21.09
CA ASP A 570 16.00 5.41 -20.34
C ASP A 570 15.69 5.79 -18.89
N GLY A 571 14.43 5.62 -18.46
CA GLY A 571 13.95 6.20 -17.19
C GLY A 571 14.38 5.45 -15.94
N GLY A 572 13.81 5.84 -14.79
CA GLY A 572 14.01 5.24 -13.47
C GLY A 572 14.49 6.26 -12.44
N GLU A 573 15.75 6.66 -12.49
CA GLU A 573 16.30 7.70 -11.61
C GLU A 573 16.37 9.06 -12.33
N PRO A 574 15.79 10.14 -11.80
CA PRO A 574 15.84 11.44 -12.42
C PRO A 574 17.27 11.96 -12.66
N GLY A 575 17.61 12.17 -13.93
CA GLY A 575 18.88 12.76 -14.37
C GLY A 575 20.01 11.77 -14.66
N GLY A 576 19.85 10.50 -14.30
CA GLY A 576 20.74 9.42 -14.72
C GLY A 576 20.12 8.58 -15.83
N ASN A 577 20.94 7.78 -16.51
CA ASN A 577 20.47 6.90 -17.57
C ASN A 577 20.64 5.44 -17.15
N ILE A 578 19.62 4.84 -16.57
CA ILE A 578 19.73 3.44 -16.12
C ILE A 578 19.69 2.51 -17.33
N ARG A 579 20.45 1.40 -17.31
CA ARG A 579 20.42 0.39 -18.38
C ARG A 579 20.57 -1.03 -17.88
N VAL A 580 20.30 -1.95 -18.80
CA VAL A 580 20.68 -3.36 -18.67
C VAL A 580 22.00 -3.64 -19.42
N GLY A 581 22.70 -4.71 -19.03
CA GLY A 581 23.86 -5.21 -19.77
C GLY A 581 24.29 -6.61 -19.35
N PHE A 582 25.33 -7.12 -20.01
CA PHE A 582 25.88 -8.45 -19.72
C PHE A 582 27.26 -8.33 -19.09
N LEU A 583 27.52 -9.12 -18.05
CA LEU A 583 28.85 -9.62 -17.72
C LEU A 583 28.96 -11.07 -18.18
N PHE A 584 30.09 -11.47 -18.77
CA PHE A 584 30.35 -12.86 -19.11
C PHE A 584 31.83 -13.22 -19.03
N ARG A 585 32.13 -14.50 -18.75
CA ARG A 585 33.50 -15.03 -18.65
C ARG A 585 33.80 -16.01 -19.77
N SER A 586 34.98 -15.92 -20.37
CA SER A 586 35.36 -16.74 -21.54
C SER A 586 36.22 -17.97 -21.19
N ASP A 587 36.70 -18.06 -19.96
CA ASP A 587 37.58 -19.13 -19.50
C ASP A 587 36.88 -20.50 -19.35
N ARG A 588 35.55 -20.55 -19.50
CA ARG A 588 34.72 -21.77 -19.48
C ARG A 588 34.18 -22.21 -20.84
N GLY A 589 34.70 -21.64 -21.94
CA GLY A 589 34.30 -22.03 -23.31
C GLY A 589 33.06 -21.31 -23.83
N LEU A 590 32.55 -20.33 -23.08
CA LEU A 590 31.56 -19.36 -23.53
C LEU A 590 32.23 -18.28 -24.38
N ALA A 591 31.59 -17.86 -25.47
CA ALA A 591 31.99 -16.70 -26.23
C ALA A 591 30.79 -15.84 -26.64
N PHE A 592 30.89 -14.53 -26.44
CA PHE A 592 29.94 -13.56 -26.99
C PHE A 592 30.20 -13.40 -28.50
N VAL A 593 29.13 -13.32 -29.30
CA VAL A 593 29.22 -13.10 -30.74
C VAL A 593 28.97 -11.63 -31.04
N ASP A 594 30.05 -10.88 -31.26
CA ASP A 594 29.97 -9.45 -31.61
C ASP A 594 29.55 -9.26 -33.08
N ARG A 595 28.43 -8.55 -33.29
CA ARG A 595 27.94 -8.11 -34.62
C ARG A 595 27.69 -6.61 -34.61
N PRO A 596 28.35 -5.85 -35.50
CA PRO A 596 28.25 -4.40 -35.52
C PRO A 596 26.87 -3.94 -35.99
N GLY A 597 26.47 -2.73 -35.59
CA GLY A 597 25.24 -2.09 -36.04
C GLY A 597 24.20 -1.84 -34.94
N GLY A 598 24.45 -2.30 -33.71
CA GLY A 598 23.65 -1.94 -32.55
C GLY A 598 23.96 -0.54 -32.05
N ASP A 599 22.93 0.26 -31.81
CA ASP A 599 22.99 1.56 -31.13
C ASP A 599 21.71 1.78 -30.31
N ALA A 600 21.59 2.94 -29.65
CA ALA A 600 20.48 3.26 -28.76
C ALA A 600 19.10 3.29 -29.44
N THR A 601 19.06 3.46 -30.76
CA THR A 601 17.85 3.74 -31.56
C THR A 601 17.61 2.75 -32.69
N THR A 602 18.60 1.94 -33.05
CA THR A 602 18.51 0.96 -34.13
C THR A 602 18.05 -0.40 -33.56
N PRO A 603 16.88 -0.92 -33.96
CA PRO A 603 16.44 -2.24 -33.54
C PRO A 603 17.35 -3.33 -34.09
N THR A 604 17.64 -4.34 -33.28
CA THR A 604 18.14 -5.62 -33.79
C THR A 604 16.99 -6.47 -34.33
N ALA A 605 17.27 -7.29 -35.33
CA ALA A 605 16.31 -8.19 -35.95
C ALA A 605 16.91 -9.60 -36.10
N VAL A 606 16.07 -10.58 -36.40
CA VAL A 606 16.49 -11.96 -36.66
C VAL A 606 16.68 -12.19 -38.16
N THR A 607 17.73 -12.92 -38.53
CA THR A 607 18.05 -13.34 -39.90
C THR A 607 18.61 -14.76 -39.91
N GLY A 608 18.71 -15.37 -41.09
CA GLY A 608 19.08 -16.77 -41.22
C GLY A 608 17.91 -17.73 -40.96
N SER A 609 18.22 -19.01 -40.77
CA SER A 609 17.24 -20.06 -40.48
C SER A 609 17.93 -21.28 -39.87
N ASN A 610 17.23 -22.02 -39.00
CA ASN A 610 17.74 -23.18 -38.27
C ASN A 610 19.08 -22.85 -37.58
N ALA A 611 20.09 -23.72 -37.71
CA ALA A 611 21.41 -23.51 -37.11
C ALA A 611 22.15 -22.24 -37.59
N ASP A 612 21.73 -21.62 -38.70
CA ASP A 612 22.29 -20.36 -39.21
C ASP A 612 21.51 -19.12 -38.71
N THR A 613 20.49 -19.31 -37.87
CA THR A 613 19.73 -18.21 -37.26
C THR A 613 20.64 -17.33 -36.41
N GLN A 614 20.51 -16.02 -36.58
CA GLN A 614 21.34 -15.01 -35.93
C GLN A 614 20.63 -13.64 -35.87
N LEU A 615 21.02 -12.80 -34.92
CA LEU A 615 20.73 -11.38 -34.79
C LEU A 615 21.49 -10.57 -35.85
N THR A 616 20.88 -9.48 -36.30
CA THR A 616 21.55 -8.51 -37.20
C THR A 616 22.63 -7.70 -36.47
N SER A 617 22.43 -7.45 -35.17
CA SER A 617 23.34 -6.74 -34.28
C SER A 617 23.41 -7.45 -32.93
N SER A 618 24.61 -7.58 -32.36
CA SER A 618 24.86 -8.25 -31.06
C SER A 618 26.08 -7.58 -30.40
N PRO A 619 25.92 -6.87 -29.27
CA PRO A 619 24.65 -6.58 -28.60
C PRO A 619 23.72 -5.73 -29.49
N GLY A 620 22.42 -5.85 -29.28
CA GLY A 620 21.39 -5.07 -29.99
C GLY A 620 20.17 -4.81 -29.12
N ARG A 621 19.43 -3.71 -29.36
CA ARG A 621 18.21 -3.40 -28.62
C ARG A 621 16.96 -3.95 -29.31
N VAL A 622 16.00 -4.44 -28.53
CA VAL A 622 14.70 -4.91 -29.05
C VAL A 622 13.77 -3.70 -29.17
N ASP A 623 13.36 -3.38 -30.40
CA ASP A 623 12.46 -2.26 -30.77
C ASP A 623 12.62 -0.97 -29.91
N PRO A 624 13.83 -0.37 -29.84
CA PRO A 624 14.15 0.67 -28.86
C PRO A 624 13.40 2.00 -29.06
N THR A 625 12.73 2.18 -30.20
CA THR A 625 11.93 3.39 -30.50
C THR A 625 10.44 3.21 -30.22
N ASN A 626 10.03 2.03 -29.75
CA ASN A 626 8.63 1.77 -29.43
C ASN A 626 8.17 2.63 -28.24
N PRO A 627 7.00 3.29 -28.31
CA PRO A 627 6.47 4.08 -27.21
C PRO A 627 6.31 3.32 -25.88
N ALA A 628 6.18 1.99 -25.91
CA ALA A 628 6.14 1.16 -24.72
C ALA A 628 7.42 1.30 -23.85
N PHE A 629 8.55 1.69 -24.45
CA PHE A 629 9.83 1.91 -23.74
C PHE A 629 10.14 3.39 -23.45
N ASN A 630 9.16 4.29 -23.61
CA ASN A 630 9.33 5.68 -23.18
C ASN A 630 9.53 5.73 -21.66
N ASN A 631 10.50 6.53 -21.21
CA ASN A 631 10.86 6.70 -19.79
C ASN A 631 11.07 5.37 -19.04
N SER A 632 11.54 4.34 -19.75
CA SER A 632 11.85 3.02 -19.21
C SER A 632 13.04 2.41 -19.96
N ARG A 633 13.58 1.31 -19.42
CA ARG A 633 14.78 0.67 -19.94
C ARG A 633 14.41 -0.18 -21.15
N LYS A 634 15.25 -0.16 -22.19
CA LYS A 634 14.99 -0.91 -23.44
C LYS A 634 15.75 -2.25 -23.38
N PRO A 635 15.13 -3.38 -23.77
CA PRO A 635 15.78 -4.69 -23.70
C PRO A 635 17.06 -4.79 -24.52
N LEU A 636 18.02 -5.57 -24.03
CA LEU A 636 19.29 -5.85 -24.70
C LEU A 636 19.38 -7.32 -25.07
N ALA A 637 19.41 -7.61 -26.37
CA ALA A 637 19.63 -8.94 -26.91
C ALA A 637 21.11 -9.16 -27.24
N GLY A 638 21.63 -10.33 -26.87
CA GLY A 638 22.99 -10.77 -27.15
C GLY A 638 23.04 -12.21 -27.63
N GLU A 639 23.96 -12.49 -28.55
CA GLU A 639 24.28 -13.85 -28.99
C GLU A 639 25.49 -14.39 -28.23
N PHE A 640 25.37 -15.63 -27.78
CA PHE A 640 26.46 -16.38 -27.18
C PHE A 640 26.63 -17.72 -27.88
N THR A 641 27.84 -18.27 -27.79
CA THR A 641 28.13 -19.64 -28.16
C THR A 641 28.74 -20.38 -26.98
N TYR A 642 28.23 -21.58 -26.71
CA TYR A 642 28.74 -22.47 -25.67
C TYR A 642 28.69 -23.91 -26.16
N ASN A 643 29.81 -24.63 -26.11
CA ASN A 643 29.91 -26.01 -26.57
C ASN A 643 29.41 -26.24 -28.03
N GLY A 644 29.56 -25.22 -28.89
CA GLY A 644 29.13 -25.25 -30.28
C GLY A 644 27.65 -24.94 -30.52
N ARG A 645 26.89 -24.62 -29.47
CA ARG A 645 25.47 -24.24 -29.54
C ARG A 645 25.34 -22.73 -29.44
N THR A 646 24.42 -22.16 -30.21
CA THR A 646 24.03 -20.75 -30.13
C THR A 646 22.99 -20.55 -29.04
N LEU A 647 23.12 -19.47 -28.28
CA LEU A 647 22.19 -18.99 -27.27
C LEU A 647 21.81 -17.54 -27.57
N PHE A 648 20.53 -17.24 -27.50
CA PHE A 648 19.99 -15.88 -27.55
C PHE A 648 19.59 -15.49 -26.13
N VAL A 649 20.25 -14.45 -25.59
CA VAL A 649 20.00 -13.97 -24.23
C VAL A 649 19.45 -12.55 -24.31
N ILE A 650 18.31 -12.29 -23.69
CA ILE A 650 17.59 -11.02 -23.75
C ILE A 650 17.45 -10.51 -22.32
N ALA A 651 18.26 -9.52 -21.95
CA ALA A 651 18.20 -8.84 -20.65
C ALA A 651 17.15 -7.72 -20.67
N ASN A 652 16.32 -7.66 -19.63
CA ASN A 652 15.19 -6.75 -19.53
C ASN A 652 15.21 -5.99 -18.21
N HIS A 653 14.62 -4.80 -18.24
CA HIS A 653 14.22 -4.10 -17.04
C HIS A 653 12.96 -3.30 -17.37
N PHE A 654 11.79 -3.80 -16.98
CA PHE A 654 10.51 -3.19 -17.36
C PHE A 654 10.17 -1.97 -16.51
N ASN A 655 9.06 -1.30 -16.87
CA ASN A 655 8.60 -0.12 -16.15
C ASN A 655 8.21 -0.46 -14.70
N SER A 656 8.72 0.31 -13.74
CA SER A 656 8.43 0.11 -12.31
C SER A 656 6.94 0.27 -11.99
N LYS A 657 6.49 -0.34 -10.90
CA LYS A 657 5.13 -0.15 -10.35
C LYS A 657 4.91 1.24 -9.72
N GLY A 658 5.93 2.09 -9.71
CA GLY A 658 5.86 3.47 -9.21
C GLY A 658 4.80 4.30 -9.94
N GLY A 659 3.83 4.82 -9.19
CA GLY A 659 2.69 5.58 -9.72
C GLY A 659 1.38 4.80 -9.75
N ASP A 660 1.40 3.49 -9.43
CA ASP A 660 0.19 2.74 -9.10
C ASP A 660 -0.38 3.20 -7.74
N ASP A 661 -1.69 3.01 -7.54
CA ASP A 661 -2.34 3.32 -6.26
C ASP A 661 -1.88 2.33 -5.16
N PRO A 662 -1.79 2.78 -3.90
CA PRO A 662 -1.35 1.92 -2.79
C PRO A 662 -2.39 0.85 -2.45
N LEU A 663 -1.95 -0.24 -1.82
CA LEU A 663 -2.81 -1.34 -1.38
C LEU A 663 -3.92 -0.87 -0.44
N PHE A 664 -3.61 -0.06 0.57
CA PHE A 664 -4.61 0.59 1.44
C PHE A 664 -4.96 2.00 0.96
N GLY A 665 -5.12 2.18 -0.35
CA GLY A 665 -5.56 3.43 -0.96
C GLY A 665 -7.07 3.59 -0.97
N ARG A 666 -7.51 4.84 -1.23
CA ARG A 666 -8.94 5.15 -1.34
C ARG A 666 -9.61 4.50 -2.55
N SER A 667 -8.84 4.14 -3.59
CA SER A 667 -9.35 3.50 -4.79
C SER A 667 -9.23 1.98 -4.62
N GLN A 668 -10.34 1.25 -4.63
CA GLN A 668 -10.36 -0.21 -4.53
C GLN A 668 -11.12 -0.84 -5.72
N PRO A 669 -10.56 -1.90 -6.35
CA PRO A 669 -9.16 -2.33 -6.22
C PRO A 669 -8.19 -1.22 -6.67
N PRO A 670 -6.91 -1.24 -6.23
CA PRO A 670 -5.96 -0.20 -6.57
C PRO A 670 -5.78 -0.06 -8.08
N ALA A 671 -5.79 1.18 -8.58
CA ALA A 671 -5.52 1.45 -9.98
C ALA A 671 -4.04 1.16 -10.30
N ARG A 672 -3.81 0.39 -11.36
CA ARG A 672 -2.46 -0.01 -11.83
C ARG A 672 -2.12 0.59 -13.21
N PRO A 673 -2.08 1.92 -13.38
CA PRO A 673 -1.83 2.54 -14.69
C PRO A 673 -0.49 2.13 -15.31
N THR A 674 0.51 1.77 -14.52
CA THR A 674 1.82 1.35 -15.03
C THR A 674 1.81 -0.05 -15.66
N GLU A 675 0.86 -0.91 -15.28
CA GLU A 675 0.70 -2.28 -15.79
C GLU A 675 0.42 -2.31 -17.30
N VAL A 676 -0.31 -1.31 -17.82
CA VAL A 676 -0.59 -1.18 -19.25
C VAL A 676 0.70 -1.06 -20.07
N GLN A 677 1.68 -0.31 -19.56
CA GLN A 677 2.98 -0.17 -20.22
C GLN A 677 3.77 -1.48 -20.13
N ARG A 678 3.80 -2.14 -18.97
CA ARG A 678 4.47 -3.44 -18.80
C ARG A 678 3.90 -4.51 -19.72
N ASN A 679 2.58 -4.60 -19.87
CA ASN A 679 1.93 -5.52 -20.81
C ASN A 679 2.38 -5.30 -22.26
N GLN A 680 2.54 -4.04 -22.68
CA GLN A 680 3.04 -3.70 -24.02
C GLN A 680 4.52 -4.09 -24.18
N GLN A 681 5.35 -3.85 -23.15
CA GLN A 681 6.76 -4.26 -23.14
C GLN A 681 6.91 -5.78 -23.24
N ALA A 682 6.11 -6.53 -22.46
CA ALA A 682 6.03 -7.98 -22.52
C ALA A 682 5.69 -8.49 -23.92
N GLN A 683 4.67 -7.91 -24.56
CA GLN A 683 4.28 -8.30 -25.91
C GLN A 683 5.42 -8.09 -26.92
N ILE A 684 6.13 -6.95 -26.86
CA ILE A 684 7.23 -6.66 -27.79
C ILE A 684 8.39 -7.64 -27.62
N VAL A 685 8.72 -8.02 -26.38
CA VAL A 685 9.76 -9.01 -26.12
C VAL A 685 9.32 -10.40 -26.58
N ASN A 686 8.06 -10.77 -26.34
CA ASN A 686 7.49 -12.03 -26.83
C ASN A 686 7.47 -12.10 -28.38
N ASP A 687 7.05 -11.04 -29.07
CA ASP A 687 7.10 -10.94 -30.54
C ASP A 687 8.53 -11.11 -31.08
N PHE A 688 9.53 -10.61 -30.35
CA PHE A 688 10.93 -10.80 -30.72
C PHE A 688 11.37 -12.26 -30.53
N VAL A 689 10.94 -12.92 -29.46
CA VAL A 689 11.16 -14.36 -29.22
C VAL A 689 10.49 -15.19 -30.33
N ASP A 690 9.26 -14.88 -30.71
CA ASP A 690 8.55 -15.51 -31.83
C ASP A 690 9.33 -15.38 -33.13
N SER A 691 9.97 -14.21 -33.37
CA SER A 691 10.81 -14.03 -34.57
C SER A 691 12.05 -14.93 -34.57
N ILE A 692 12.62 -15.24 -33.40
CA ILE A 692 13.73 -16.19 -33.26
C ILE A 692 13.21 -17.61 -33.52
N LEU A 693 12.11 -18.01 -32.89
CA LEU A 693 11.54 -19.36 -33.03
C LEU A 693 10.99 -19.64 -34.43
N ALA A 694 10.47 -18.61 -35.12
CA ALA A 694 10.08 -18.71 -36.51
C ALA A 694 11.29 -18.98 -37.44
N ALA A 695 12.47 -18.47 -37.09
CA ALA A 695 13.70 -18.75 -37.82
C ALA A 695 14.34 -20.09 -37.41
N ASP A 696 14.33 -20.43 -36.12
CA ASP A 696 14.79 -21.70 -35.56
C ASP A 696 13.89 -22.16 -34.40
N ALA A 697 13.02 -23.14 -34.68
CA ALA A 697 12.09 -23.69 -33.70
C ALA A 697 12.78 -24.39 -32.50
N ASN A 698 14.08 -24.70 -32.60
CA ASN A 698 14.87 -25.30 -31.52
C ASN A 698 15.88 -24.31 -30.92
N ALA A 699 15.67 -23.00 -31.10
CA ALA A 699 16.56 -22.00 -30.56
C ALA A 699 16.66 -22.07 -29.02
N ASN A 700 17.87 -21.91 -28.49
CA ASN A 700 18.10 -21.74 -27.06
C ASN A 700 17.90 -20.26 -26.71
N ILE A 701 16.79 -19.92 -26.07
CA ILE A 701 16.43 -18.54 -25.75
C ILE A 701 16.31 -18.40 -24.24
N ILE A 702 16.92 -17.36 -23.68
CA ILE A 702 16.81 -16.98 -22.28
C ILE A 702 16.35 -15.51 -22.23
N VAL A 703 15.20 -15.27 -21.60
CA VAL A 703 14.67 -13.94 -21.31
C VAL A 703 14.75 -13.75 -19.81
N LEU A 704 15.49 -12.76 -19.35
CA LEU A 704 15.72 -12.58 -17.92
C LEU A 704 15.82 -11.10 -17.52
N GLY A 705 15.57 -10.83 -16.25
CA GLY A 705 15.74 -9.52 -15.63
C GLY A 705 14.62 -9.12 -14.69
N ASP A 706 14.68 -7.87 -14.24
CA ASP A 706 13.63 -7.24 -13.44
C ASP A 706 12.44 -6.88 -14.34
N LEU A 707 11.40 -7.70 -14.31
CA LEU A 707 10.19 -7.48 -15.11
C LEU A 707 9.14 -6.64 -14.37
N ASN A 708 9.41 -6.27 -13.11
CA ASN A 708 8.56 -5.43 -12.27
C ASN A 708 7.11 -5.94 -12.13
N ASP A 709 6.88 -7.25 -12.28
CA ASP A 709 5.57 -7.83 -12.10
C ASP A 709 5.62 -9.29 -11.63
N PHE A 710 4.51 -9.74 -11.05
CA PHE A 710 4.39 -11.04 -10.40
C PHE A 710 4.36 -12.19 -11.42
N GLU A 711 4.76 -13.38 -11.00
CA GLU A 711 4.75 -14.62 -11.76
C GLU A 711 3.36 -14.99 -12.30
N PHE A 712 2.31 -14.62 -11.56
CA PHE A 712 0.90 -14.79 -11.92
C PHE A 712 0.28 -13.59 -12.66
N SER A 713 1.04 -12.52 -12.90
CA SER A 713 0.52 -11.30 -13.51
C SER A 713 0.19 -11.47 -15.00
N GLU A 714 -0.68 -10.59 -15.52
CA GLU A 714 -0.97 -10.49 -16.95
C GLU A 714 0.29 -10.21 -17.78
N THR A 715 1.22 -9.41 -17.26
CA THR A 715 2.50 -9.11 -17.91
C THR A 715 3.30 -10.39 -18.16
N LEU A 716 3.41 -11.26 -17.15
CA LEU A 716 4.12 -12.53 -17.28
C LEU A 716 3.36 -13.52 -18.16
N ARG A 717 2.02 -13.56 -18.09
CA ARG A 717 1.19 -14.36 -19.00
C ARG A 717 1.45 -14.02 -20.47
N ILE A 718 1.50 -12.71 -20.80
CA ILE A 718 1.82 -12.22 -22.14
C ILE A 718 3.24 -12.64 -22.54
N LEU A 719 4.23 -12.42 -21.65
CA LEU A 719 5.62 -12.72 -21.97
C LEU A 719 5.87 -14.20 -22.22
N LYS A 720 5.22 -15.10 -21.47
CA LYS A 720 5.25 -16.56 -21.66
C LYS A 720 4.73 -16.98 -23.04
N GLY A 721 3.95 -16.13 -23.72
CA GLY A 721 3.22 -16.48 -24.94
C GLY A 721 2.06 -17.42 -24.65
N ALA A 722 1.53 -17.40 -23.42
CA ALA A 722 0.49 -18.32 -22.97
C ALA A 722 -0.83 -18.06 -23.72
N SER A 723 -1.35 -19.11 -24.37
CA SER A 723 -2.76 -19.16 -24.76
C SER A 723 -3.61 -19.47 -23.52
N GLN A 724 -4.94 -19.31 -23.56
CA GLN A 724 -5.78 -19.69 -22.41
C GLN A 724 -5.77 -21.20 -22.06
N ALA A 725 -5.02 -22.02 -22.80
CA ALA A 725 -4.73 -23.41 -22.46
C ALA A 725 -3.39 -23.52 -21.71
N ALA A 726 -3.39 -24.18 -20.55
CA ALA A 726 -2.35 -24.09 -19.52
C ALA A 726 -0.95 -24.63 -19.88
N ASP A 727 -0.75 -25.30 -21.03
CA ASP A 727 0.50 -26.01 -21.35
C ASP A 727 1.27 -25.53 -22.59
N ASP A 728 0.73 -24.60 -23.38
CA ASP A 728 1.31 -24.18 -24.68
C ASP A 728 2.26 -22.96 -24.59
N ASP A 729 2.76 -22.65 -23.40
CA ASP A 729 3.68 -21.51 -23.22
C ASP A 729 4.95 -21.65 -24.06
N VAL A 730 5.23 -20.63 -24.87
CA VAL A 730 6.42 -20.49 -25.71
C VAL A 730 7.69 -20.39 -24.86
N LEU A 731 7.60 -19.70 -23.72
CA LEU A 731 8.65 -19.59 -22.72
C LEU A 731 8.17 -20.14 -21.38
N LYS A 732 8.99 -20.97 -20.73
CA LYS A 732 8.73 -21.48 -19.38
C LYS A 732 9.44 -20.59 -18.36
N ASN A 733 8.69 -20.06 -17.38
CA ASN A 733 9.27 -19.26 -16.30
C ASN A 733 9.85 -20.20 -15.24
N LEU A 734 11.13 -20.06 -14.93
CA LEU A 734 11.82 -20.99 -14.02
C LEU A 734 11.41 -20.79 -12.57
N ILE A 735 10.87 -19.62 -12.19
CA ILE A 735 10.37 -19.41 -10.83
C ILE A 735 9.23 -20.37 -10.48
N ASP A 736 8.39 -20.71 -11.45
CA ASP A 736 7.27 -21.67 -11.32
C ASP A 736 7.75 -23.10 -10.99
N THR A 737 9.07 -23.37 -11.09
CA THR A 737 9.65 -24.68 -10.76
C THR A 737 10.08 -24.81 -9.29
N LEU A 738 10.08 -23.69 -8.55
CA LEU A 738 10.37 -23.69 -7.12
C LEU A 738 9.11 -23.95 -6.31
N PRO A 739 9.24 -24.48 -5.07
CA PRO A 739 8.14 -24.44 -4.11
C PRO A 739 7.69 -22.99 -3.87
N ASP A 740 6.38 -22.76 -3.76
CA ASP A 740 5.78 -21.44 -3.54
C ASP A 740 6.45 -20.63 -2.42
N GLN A 741 6.92 -21.28 -1.34
CA GLN A 741 7.58 -20.62 -0.22
C GLN A 741 8.95 -19.99 -0.56
N GLU A 742 9.51 -20.28 -1.73
CA GLU A 742 10.80 -19.78 -2.21
C GLU A 742 10.64 -18.77 -3.38
N GLN A 743 9.43 -18.56 -3.90
CA GLN A 743 9.19 -17.78 -5.13
C GLN A 743 9.20 -16.26 -4.93
N TYR A 744 10.20 -15.69 -4.26
CA TYR A 744 10.28 -14.23 -4.08
C TYR A 744 11.68 -13.69 -4.32
N THR A 745 11.79 -12.53 -4.95
CA THR A 745 13.07 -11.86 -5.23
C THR A 745 13.17 -10.49 -4.56
N PHE A 746 12.07 -9.99 -4.01
CA PHE A 746 11.93 -8.64 -3.50
C PHE A 746 11.04 -8.62 -2.25
N VAL A 747 11.35 -7.74 -1.29
CA VAL A 747 10.51 -7.54 -0.10
C VAL A 747 10.13 -6.06 0.01
N PHE A 748 8.87 -5.75 -0.26
CA PHE A 748 8.36 -4.37 -0.25
C PHE A 748 7.26 -4.21 0.77
N GLU A 749 7.41 -3.24 1.67
CA GLU A 749 6.51 -3.06 2.81
C GLU A 749 6.30 -4.39 3.58
N GLY A 750 7.30 -5.27 3.61
CA GLY A 750 7.19 -6.58 4.26
C GLY A 750 6.43 -7.66 3.48
N ASN A 751 5.90 -7.35 2.30
CA ASN A 751 5.42 -8.37 1.37
C ASN A 751 6.58 -8.99 0.60
N SER A 752 6.72 -10.32 0.66
CA SER A 752 7.64 -11.10 -0.18
C SER A 752 7.00 -11.31 -1.55
N GLN A 753 7.68 -10.88 -2.61
CA GLN A 753 7.15 -10.79 -3.97
C GLN A 753 8.20 -11.20 -5.02
N ALA A 754 7.78 -11.74 -6.16
CA ALA A 754 8.64 -11.94 -7.32
C ALA A 754 8.51 -10.77 -8.31
N LEU A 755 9.61 -10.09 -8.60
CA LEU A 755 9.68 -9.06 -9.66
C LEU A 755 10.69 -9.42 -10.75
N ASP A 756 11.70 -10.19 -10.39
CA ASP A 756 12.75 -10.63 -11.29
C ASP A 756 12.47 -12.05 -11.76
N HIS A 757 12.71 -12.35 -13.03
CA HIS A 757 12.40 -13.67 -13.61
C HIS A 757 13.49 -14.17 -14.55
N ILE A 758 13.58 -15.50 -14.70
CA ILE A 758 14.31 -16.17 -15.79
C ILE A 758 13.33 -17.07 -16.54
N LEU A 759 13.00 -16.68 -17.77
CA LEU A 759 12.18 -17.47 -18.69
C LEU A 759 13.05 -18.08 -19.79
N VAL A 760 12.74 -19.31 -20.19
CA VAL A 760 13.53 -20.05 -21.18
C VAL A 760 12.67 -20.71 -22.24
N SER A 761 13.22 -20.85 -23.46
CA SER A 761 12.55 -21.62 -24.50
C SER A 761 12.38 -23.08 -24.11
N ASN A 762 11.37 -23.74 -24.67
CA ASN A 762 11.12 -25.17 -24.42
C ASN A 762 12.36 -26.05 -24.67
N ASN A 763 13.18 -25.72 -25.69
CA ASN A 763 14.40 -26.48 -25.99
C ASN A 763 15.44 -26.44 -24.85
N LEU A 764 15.48 -25.37 -24.06
CA LEU A 764 16.30 -25.32 -22.84
C LEU A 764 15.57 -25.95 -21.65
N PHE A 765 14.27 -25.74 -21.52
CA PHE A 765 13.48 -26.26 -20.40
C PHE A 765 13.52 -27.79 -20.32
N VAL A 766 13.35 -28.50 -21.45
CA VAL A 766 13.37 -29.97 -21.49
C VAL A 766 14.72 -30.59 -21.13
N THR A 767 15.78 -29.78 -20.99
CA THR A 767 17.08 -30.26 -20.48
C THR A 767 17.09 -30.45 -18.96
N GLY A 768 16.04 -30.01 -18.26
CA GLY A 768 15.94 -30.04 -16.81
C GLY A 768 16.89 -29.04 -16.15
N PRO A 769 16.78 -27.72 -16.44
CA PRO A 769 17.65 -26.73 -15.81
C PRO A 769 17.41 -26.71 -14.30
N SER A 770 18.50 -26.59 -13.53
CA SER A 770 18.37 -26.27 -12.11
C SER A 770 18.28 -24.76 -11.96
N TYR A 771 17.36 -24.28 -11.14
CA TYR A 771 17.12 -22.87 -10.89
C TYR A 771 17.14 -22.59 -9.38
N ASP A 772 17.55 -21.38 -9.01
CA ASP A 772 17.75 -20.96 -7.63
C ASP A 772 17.58 -19.44 -7.52
N ILE A 773 16.77 -18.98 -6.57
CA ILE A 773 16.76 -17.59 -6.10
C ILE A 773 17.71 -17.55 -4.91
N VAL A 774 18.83 -16.85 -5.07
CA VAL A 774 19.90 -16.89 -4.07
C VAL A 774 19.63 -15.80 -3.04
N HIS A 775 18.92 -16.15 -1.97
CA HIS A 775 18.44 -15.19 -0.97
C HIS A 775 19.57 -14.56 -0.14
N VAL A 776 20.04 -13.40 -0.58
CA VAL A 776 21.22 -12.71 -0.06
C VAL A 776 21.05 -11.22 0.05
N ASN A 777 19.84 -10.69 -0.03
CA ASN A 777 19.55 -9.26 -0.07
C ASN A 777 18.17 -8.95 0.51
N ALA A 778 17.08 -9.38 -0.17
CA ALA A 778 15.73 -8.86 0.07
C ALA A 778 15.25 -8.99 1.52
N GLY A 779 15.63 -10.07 2.22
CA GLY A 779 15.24 -10.31 3.62
C GLY A 779 16.12 -9.66 4.69
N PHE A 780 17.19 -8.95 4.32
CA PHE A 780 18.19 -8.42 5.26
C PHE A 780 18.08 -6.91 5.40
N ALA A 781 18.41 -6.34 6.56
CA ALA A 781 18.51 -4.89 6.74
C ALA A 781 19.81 -4.31 6.16
N ASP A 782 20.92 -5.08 6.15
CA ASP A 782 22.19 -4.66 5.55
C ASP A 782 22.27 -5.08 4.06
N GLN A 783 21.38 -4.50 3.25
CA GLN A 783 21.25 -4.82 1.83
C GLN A 783 22.43 -4.27 0.99
N ALA A 784 22.78 -4.99 -0.06
CA ALA A 784 23.67 -4.49 -1.12
C ALA A 784 22.90 -4.05 -2.37
N SER A 785 21.73 -4.65 -2.53
CA SER A 785 20.59 -4.27 -3.36
C SER A 785 19.35 -4.79 -2.61
N ASP A 786 18.21 -4.19 -2.86
CA ASP A 786 16.87 -4.60 -2.47
C ASP A 786 16.36 -5.88 -3.18
N HIS A 787 17.02 -6.33 -4.25
CA HIS A 787 16.70 -7.54 -4.99
C HIS A 787 17.62 -8.73 -4.66
N ASP A 788 17.04 -9.93 -4.57
CA ASP A 788 17.77 -11.19 -4.56
C ASP A 788 18.13 -11.63 -5.99
N PRO A 789 19.41 -11.95 -6.28
CA PRO A 789 19.81 -12.44 -7.58
C PRO A 789 19.34 -13.87 -7.84
N GLN A 790 19.13 -14.19 -9.12
CA GLN A 790 18.75 -15.52 -9.57
C GLN A 790 19.85 -16.19 -10.38
N VAL A 791 19.87 -17.52 -10.38
CA VAL A 791 20.77 -18.30 -11.25
C VAL A 791 20.10 -19.57 -11.77
N ALA A 792 20.21 -19.78 -13.08
CA ALA A 792 19.86 -21.03 -13.75
C ALA A 792 21.11 -21.73 -14.27
N ARG A 793 21.16 -23.06 -14.17
CA ARG A 793 22.24 -23.89 -14.72
C ARG A 793 21.69 -24.85 -15.77
N PHE A 794 22.29 -24.83 -16.96
CA PHE A 794 21.85 -25.62 -18.11
C PHE A 794 22.91 -26.65 -18.50
N LEU A 795 22.50 -27.91 -18.62
CA LEU A 795 23.36 -28.98 -19.11
C LEU A 795 23.44 -28.95 -20.64
N LEU A 796 24.44 -28.25 -21.18
CA LEU A 796 24.62 -28.07 -22.62
C LEU A 796 25.82 -28.88 -23.14
N GLN A 797 25.56 -30.14 -23.51
CA GLN A 797 26.62 -31.02 -24.01
C GLN A 797 27.17 -30.58 -25.38
N PRO A 798 28.49 -30.82 -25.63
CA PRO A 798 29.10 -30.58 -26.94
C PRO A 798 28.36 -31.28 -28.06
N ILE A 799 28.17 -30.59 -29.19
CA ILE A 799 27.63 -31.22 -30.39
C ILE A 799 28.62 -32.32 -30.86
N PRO A 800 28.21 -33.59 -30.96
CA PRO A 800 29.12 -34.67 -31.36
C PRO A 800 29.65 -34.42 -32.77
N THR A 801 30.98 -34.45 -32.93
CA THR A 801 31.63 -34.26 -34.22
C THR A 801 31.25 -35.43 -35.15
N PRO A 802 30.77 -35.19 -36.39
CA PRO A 802 30.40 -36.28 -37.28
C PRO A 802 31.61 -37.17 -37.56
N THR A 803 31.49 -38.46 -37.22
CA THR A 803 32.51 -39.46 -37.56
C THR A 803 32.49 -39.66 -39.08
N PRO A 804 33.64 -39.60 -39.79
CA PRO A 804 33.66 -39.74 -41.24
C PRO A 804 33.18 -41.14 -41.65
N THR A 805 32.06 -41.21 -42.37
CA THR A 805 31.49 -42.45 -42.90
C THR A 805 32.46 -43.08 -43.92
N PRO A 806 32.87 -44.36 -43.77
CA PRO A 806 33.65 -45.05 -44.80
C PRO A 806 32.81 -45.29 -46.05
N THR A 807 33.38 -44.99 -47.21
CA THR A 807 32.79 -45.13 -48.55
C THR A 807 32.27 -46.56 -48.82
N PRO A 808 30.99 -46.75 -49.19
CA PRO A 808 30.46 -48.07 -49.52
C PRO A 808 30.89 -48.52 -50.93
N THR A 809 31.23 -49.81 -51.04
CA THR A 809 31.54 -50.51 -52.31
C THR A 809 30.25 -50.89 -53.04
N PRO A 810 30.16 -50.81 -54.39
CA PRO A 810 28.90 -51.01 -55.11
C PRO A 810 28.65 -52.49 -55.47
N THR A 811 27.40 -52.95 -55.36
CA THR A 811 26.85 -54.11 -56.13
C THR A 811 25.31 -54.02 -56.17
N PRO A 812 24.58 -54.71 -57.08
CA PRO A 812 23.79 -54.07 -58.12
C PRO A 812 22.27 -54.22 -57.97
N THR A 813 21.57 -53.35 -58.69
CA THR A 813 20.11 -53.23 -58.85
C THR A 813 19.43 -54.44 -59.52
N PRO A 814 18.15 -54.70 -59.20
CA PRO A 814 17.16 -55.01 -60.23
C PRO A 814 15.95 -54.05 -60.23
N THR A 815 15.43 -53.87 -61.45
CA THR A 815 14.41 -52.94 -61.99
C THR A 815 12.94 -53.36 -61.66
N PRO A 816 11.86 -52.62 -62.06
CA PRO A 816 10.78 -52.18 -61.15
C PRO A 816 9.36 -52.65 -61.53
N THR A 817 8.36 -52.13 -60.78
CA THR A 817 6.92 -51.86 -61.14
C THR A 817 5.87 -52.90 -60.66
N PRO A 818 4.59 -52.54 -60.35
CA PRO A 818 3.94 -51.25 -60.08
C PRO A 818 3.25 -51.11 -58.70
N THR A 819 2.98 -49.86 -58.33
CA THR A 819 2.07 -49.38 -57.28
C THR A 819 0.60 -49.78 -57.54
N PRO A 820 -0.18 -50.00 -56.47
CA PRO A 820 -1.38 -49.18 -56.28
C PRO A 820 -1.38 -48.49 -54.92
N THR A 821 -1.88 -47.26 -54.93
CA THR A 821 -2.10 -46.39 -53.79
C THR A 821 -3.07 -47.03 -52.78
N PRO A 822 -2.76 -47.02 -51.48
CA PRO A 822 -3.76 -46.85 -50.45
C PRO A 822 -3.66 -45.42 -49.90
N THR A 823 -4.79 -44.74 -49.92
CA THR A 823 -5.07 -43.52 -49.16
C THR A 823 -4.73 -43.76 -47.68
N PRO A 824 -3.92 -42.92 -47.01
CA PRO A 824 -3.87 -42.93 -45.56
C PRO A 824 -5.13 -42.23 -45.05
N THR A 825 -6.03 -43.00 -44.44
CA THR A 825 -6.91 -42.45 -43.41
C THR A 825 -6.04 -41.97 -42.25
N PRO A 826 -6.28 -40.77 -41.69
CA PRO A 826 -5.52 -40.30 -40.53
C PRO A 826 -5.82 -41.22 -39.35
N MET A 827 -4.78 -41.72 -38.67
CA MET A 827 -4.92 -42.22 -37.30
C MET A 827 -5.01 -40.99 -36.38
N PRO A 828 -5.87 -40.99 -35.36
CA PRO A 828 -5.93 -39.88 -34.42
C PRO A 828 -4.60 -39.80 -33.66
N ALA A 829 -4.05 -38.60 -33.64
CA ALA A 829 -2.98 -38.22 -32.75
C ALA A 829 -3.61 -37.74 -31.45
N THR A 830 -3.24 -38.32 -30.29
CA THR A 830 -3.11 -37.68 -28.97
C THR A 830 -2.85 -38.71 -27.86
N CYS A 831 -1.60 -38.79 -27.37
CA CYS A 831 -1.27 -38.76 -25.93
C CYS A 831 -0.22 -37.66 -25.86
N PHE A 832 -0.37 -36.73 -24.91
CA PHE A 832 0.09 -35.34 -24.94
C PHE A 832 1.62 -35.13 -24.88
N GLY A 833 2.35 -35.43 -25.95
CA GLY A 833 3.60 -34.74 -26.30
C GLY A 833 4.83 -34.87 -25.36
N ARG A 834 4.86 -35.77 -24.37
CA ARG A 834 6.00 -35.94 -23.43
C ARG A 834 7.00 -37.04 -23.89
N PRO A 835 8.30 -36.93 -23.56
CA PRO A 835 9.27 -38.01 -23.74
C PRO A 835 9.21 -38.99 -22.55
N ALA A 836 8.42 -40.06 -22.68
CA ALA A 836 8.40 -41.15 -21.71
C ALA A 836 9.13 -42.40 -22.25
N THR A 837 9.38 -43.37 -21.38
CA THR A 837 9.72 -44.73 -21.82
C THR A 837 8.47 -45.29 -22.47
N ILE A 838 8.50 -45.51 -23.78
CA ILE A 838 7.45 -46.30 -24.42
C ILE A 838 7.60 -47.72 -23.87
N THR A 839 6.69 -48.16 -23.02
CA THR A 839 6.35 -49.58 -22.96
C THR A 839 5.87 -49.94 -24.36
N ASP A 840 6.80 -50.40 -25.21
CA ASP A 840 6.45 -51.10 -26.45
C ASP A 840 5.43 -52.14 -26.02
N ASN A 841 4.25 -52.13 -26.62
CA ASN A 841 3.18 -53.13 -26.50
C ASN A 841 3.66 -54.50 -27.00
N SER A 842 4.84 -54.91 -26.55
CA SER A 842 5.56 -56.08 -26.92
C SER A 842 4.77 -57.27 -26.37
N PRO A 843 4.83 -58.43 -27.02
CA PRO A 843 4.20 -59.64 -26.51
C PRO A 843 4.68 -60.07 -25.10
N ALA A 844 5.69 -59.40 -24.52
CA ALA A 844 6.18 -59.65 -23.16
C ALA A 844 5.35 -58.94 -22.09
N ASP A 845 4.72 -57.81 -22.42
CA ASP A 845 3.96 -56.96 -21.49
C ASP A 845 2.45 -57.22 -21.54
N ARG A 846 1.98 -57.94 -22.57
CA ARG A 846 0.60 -58.39 -22.71
C ARG A 846 0.44 -59.87 -22.33
N ASP A 847 -0.32 -60.18 -21.28
CA ASP A 847 -0.88 -61.54 -21.16
C ASP A 847 -2.00 -61.69 -22.19
N SER A 848 -1.62 -62.20 -23.36
CA SER A 848 -2.50 -62.52 -24.50
C SER A 848 -3.72 -63.41 -24.19
N ARG A 849 -3.91 -63.86 -22.95
CA ARG A 849 -5.08 -64.61 -22.49
C ARG A 849 -6.08 -63.81 -21.65
N LEU A 850 -5.78 -62.58 -21.23
CA LEU A 850 -6.61 -61.84 -20.25
C LEU A 850 -6.84 -60.34 -20.50
N GLY A 851 -6.32 -59.72 -21.57
CA GLY A 851 -6.57 -58.28 -21.83
C GLY A 851 -5.96 -57.36 -20.77
N PHE A 852 -4.89 -57.79 -20.11
CA PHE A 852 -4.24 -57.07 -19.00
C PHE A 852 -2.95 -56.39 -19.48
N ILE A 853 -2.80 -55.09 -19.18
CA ILE A 853 -1.63 -54.25 -19.49
C ILE A 853 -1.08 -53.69 -18.17
N LEU A 854 0.24 -53.81 -17.96
CA LEU A 854 0.93 -53.30 -16.78
C LEU A 854 2.02 -52.30 -17.18
N GLY A 855 2.04 -51.15 -16.52
CA GLY A 855 3.17 -50.22 -16.50
C GLY A 855 4.28 -50.68 -15.55
N THR A 856 5.23 -49.78 -15.32
CA THR A 856 6.40 -49.93 -14.48
C THR A 856 6.32 -49.00 -13.28
N ASN A 857 7.42 -48.80 -12.55
CA ASN A 857 7.45 -47.82 -11.45
C ASN A 857 8.06 -46.48 -11.88
N HIS A 858 8.03 -46.17 -13.18
CA HIS A 858 8.45 -44.89 -13.74
C HIS A 858 7.34 -44.36 -14.64
N ALA A 859 7.39 -43.08 -14.99
CA ALA A 859 6.49 -42.49 -15.99
C ALA A 859 6.49 -43.28 -17.30
N ASP A 860 5.33 -43.86 -17.62
CA ASP A 860 5.07 -44.69 -18.78
C ASP A 860 4.08 -44.03 -19.75
N VAL A 861 4.11 -44.46 -21.01
CA VAL A 861 3.04 -44.18 -21.99
C VAL A 861 2.39 -45.50 -22.36
N ILE A 862 1.14 -45.66 -21.93
CA ILE A 862 0.36 -46.87 -22.13
C ILE A 862 -0.76 -46.58 -23.12
N ILE A 863 -0.84 -47.39 -24.18
CA ILE A 863 -1.90 -47.28 -25.19
C ILE A 863 -2.61 -48.64 -25.30
N GLY A 864 -3.90 -48.64 -24.96
CA GLY A 864 -4.84 -49.74 -25.06
C GLY A 864 -5.20 -50.09 -26.51
N THR A 865 -6.36 -50.69 -26.70
CA THR A 865 -6.91 -51.06 -28.01
C THR A 865 -8.40 -50.75 -28.07
N ASN A 866 -9.07 -51.12 -29.15
CA ASN A 866 -10.53 -50.96 -29.25
C ASN A 866 -11.30 -52.15 -28.62
N ASN A 867 -10.72 -52.88 -27.65
CA ASN A 867 -11.43 -53.93 -26.89
C ASN A 867 -11.38 -53.59 -25.40
N ALA A 868 -12.25 -54.22 -24.60
CA ALA A 868 -12.20 -54.07 -23.15
C ALA A 868 -10.91 -54.64 -22.55
N GLU A 869 -10.14 -53.78 -21.90
CA GLU A 869 -8.86 -54.04 -21.25
C GLU A 869 -8.90 -53.76 -19.74
N VAL A 870 -7.88 -54.27 -19.03
CA VAL A 870 -7.56 -53.87 -17.67
C VAL A 870 -6.13 -53.34 -17.68
N ILE A 871 -5.95 -52.07 -17.33
CA ILE A 871 -4.71 -51.32 -17.42
C ILE A 871 -4.32 -50.83 -16.02
N ASN A 872 -3.07 -51.04 -15.61
CA ASN A 872 -2.53 -50.47 -14.37
C ASN A 872 -1.20 -49.75 -14.67
N GLY A 873 -1.13 -48.45 -14.36
CA GLY A 873 0.03 -47.57 -14.56
C GLY A 873 1.20 -47.91 -13.63
N SER A 874 0.88 -48.35 -12.40
CA SER A 874 1.80 -48.72 -11.33
C SER A 874 2.35 -47.52 -10.54
N ASN A 875 3.60 -47.08 -10.70
CA ASN A 875 4.02 -45.84 -10.03
C ASN A 875 4.73 -44.95 -11.04
N GLY A 876 4.72 -43.64 -10.81
CA GLY A 876 5.27 -42.66 -11.75
C GLY A 876 4.15 -41.88 -12.42
N ASP A 877 4.49 -40.76 -13.06
CA ASP A 877 3.50 -39.91 -13.72
C ASP A 877 3.19 -40.47 -15.12
N ASP A 878 2.13 -41.25 -15.26
CA ASP A 878 1.82 -42.03 -16.46
C ASP A 878 0.91 -41.28 -17.45
N CYS A 879 0.99 -41.61 -18.76
CA CYS A 879 0.03 -41.21 -19.80
C CYS A 879 -0.67 -42.47 -20.32
N ILE A 880 -1.95 -42.65 -20.01
CA ILE A 880 -2.71 -43.85 -20.32
C ILE A 880 -3.86 -43.50 -21.28
N CYS A 881 -3.93 -44.17 -22.44
CA CYS A 881 -5.06 -44.09 -23.35
C CYS A 881 -5.75 -45.47 -23.46
N GLY A 882 -7.01 -45.62 -23.03
CA GLY A 882 -7.81 -46.84 -23.20
C GLY A 882 -8.20 -47.10 -24.65
N LEU A 883 -8.51 -46.02 -25.38
CA LEU A 883 -9.00 -45.97 -26.76
C LEU A 883 -10.46 -46.36 -26.92
N GLY A 884 -10.79 -47.65 -26.98
CA GLY A 884 -12.18 -48.04 -27.17
C GLY A 884 -12.48 -49.36 -26.47
N GLY A 885 -13.61 -49.53 -25.81
CA GLY A 885 -13.77 -50.71 -24.99
C GLY A 885 -14.78 -50.53 -23.88
N ALA A 886 -14.48 -51.16 -22.76
CA ALA A 886 -15.15 -50.98 -21.48
C ALA A 886 -14.06 -51.32 -20.48
N ASP A 887 -13.13 -50.38 -20.37
CA ASP A 887 -11.81 -50.54 -19.80
C ASP A 887 -11.85 -50.35 -18.28
N GLN A 888 -10.89 -50.97 -17.60
CA GLN A 888 -10.62 -50.72 -16.18
C GLN A 888 -9.20 -50.20 -16.06
N ILE A 889 -9.06 -48.93 -15.71
CA ILE A 889 -7.79 -48.21 -15.67
C ILE A 889 -7.49 -47.76 -14.24
N ASP A 890 -6.27 -48.00 -13.79
CA ASP A 890 -5.76 -47.63 -12.46
C ASP A 890 -4.39 -46.95 -12.62
N GLY A 891 -4.33 -45.62 -12.39
CA GLY A 891 -3.09 -44.82 -12.43
C GLY A 891 -2.12 -45.14 -11.30
N SER A 892 -2.68 -45.44 -10.12
CA SER A 892 -1.99 -45.88 -8.91
C SER A 892 -1.24 -44.78 -8.13
N ASN A 893 0.06 -44.50 -8.33
CA ASN A 893 0.70 -43.38 -7.63
C ASN A 893 1.51 -42.55 -8.62
N GLY A 894 1.26 -41.26 -8.67
CA GLY A 894 1.89 -40.37 -9.64
C GLY A 894 0.93 -39.23 -9.92
N ASN A 895 1.36 -38.22 -10.66
CA ASN A 895 0.38 -37.31 -11.28
C ASN A 895 0.05 -37.88 -12.66
N ASP A 896 -0.97 -38.70 -12.74
CA ASP A 896 -1.32 -39.49 -13.92
C ASP A 896 -2.24 -38.73 -14.87
N GLN A 897 -2.09 -38.98 -16.17
CA GLN A 897 -2.98 -38.50 -17.22
C GLN A 897 -3.67 -39.71 -17.86
N ILE A 898 -4.97 -39.83 -17.64
CA ILE A 898 -5.78 -40.97 -18.10
C ILE A 898 -6.84 -40.46 -19.09
N ASP A 899 -6.88 -41.05 -20.29
CA ASP A 899 -7.93 -40.89 -21.30
C ASP A 899 -8.55 -42.27 -21.53
N ALA A 900 -9.76 -42.51 -21.01
CA ALA A 900 -10.40 -43.82 -21.08
C ALA A 900 -10.91 -44.13 -22.50
N GLY A 901 -11.52 -43.16 -23.17
CA GLY A 901 -11.79 -43.20 -24.62
C GLY A 901 -13.26 -43.45 -24.96
N GLU A 902 -13.53 -44.28 -25.96
CA GLU A 902 -14.90 -44.68 -26.31
C GLU A 902 -15.30 -45.93 -25.51
N GLY A 903 -16.38 -45.92 -24.75
CA GLY A 903 -16.76 -47.08 -23.96
C GLY A 903 -17.47 -46.72 -22.68
N ASN A 904 -17.89 -47.73 -21.92
CA ASN A 904 -18.33 -47.49 -20.55
C ASN A 904 -17.20 -47.94 -19.64
N ASP A 905 -16.35 -47.00 -19.25
CA ASP A 905 -15.07 -47.25 -18.64
C ASP A 905 -15.10 -47.01 -17.12
N LEU A 906 -14.11 -47.59 -16.43
CA LEU A 906 -13.82 -47.34 -15.03
C LEU A 906 -12.37 -46.87 -14.93
N ALA A 907 -12.14 -45.61 -14.55
CA ALA A 907 -10.81 -45.07 -14.35
C ALA A 907 -10.61 -44.52 -12.93
N GLU A 908 -9.47 -44.81 -12.32
CA GLU A 908 -9.07 -44.34 -10.99
C GLU A 908 -7.66 -43.74 -11.03
N GLY A 909 -7.51 -42.47 -10.61
CA GLY A 909 -6.21 -41.78 -10.49
C GLY A 909 -5.41 -42.25 -9.28
N SER A 910 -6.11 -42.50 -8.16
CA SER A 910 -5.62 -43.01 -6.88
C SER A 910 -4.91 -41.99 -5.98
N ASN A 911 -3.63 -41.66 -6.16
CA ASN A 911 -2.92 -40.74 -5.26
C ASN A 911 -2.10 -39.71 -6.04
N ASN A 912 -2.05 -38.50 -5.48
CA ASN A 912 -1.55 -37.24 -6.02
C ASN A 912 -2.54 -36.62 -7.02
N ASN A 913 -2.10 -35.63 -7.79
CA ASN A 913 -3.00 -34.79 -8.57
C ASN A 913 -3.11 -35.34 -9.99
N ASP A 914 -4.25 -35.95 -10.31
CA ASP A 914 -4.47 -36.67 -11.55
C ASP A 914 -5.36 -35.89 -12.54
N LEU A 915 -5.22 -36.20 -13.84
CA LEU A 915 -6.12 -35.75 -14.91
C LEU A 915 -6.83 -36.96 -15.51
N LEU A 916 -8.16 -37.03 -15.37
CA LEU A 916 -8.98 -38.12 -15.90
C LEU A 916 -9.96 -37.58 -16.96
N LEU A 917 -9.92 -38.16 -18.15
CA LEU A 917 -10.86 -37.93 -19.24
C LEU A 917 -11.64 -39.24 -19.48
N GLY A 918 -12.97 -39.21 -19.36
CA GLY A 918 -13.84 -40.38 -19.62
C GLY A 918 -13.98 -40.64 -21.11
N GLY A 919 -14.52 -39.67 -21.85
CA GLY A 919 -14.63 -39.73 -23.31
C GLY A 919 -16.08 -39.92 -23.75
N ASP A 920 -16.37 -40.89 -24.63
CA ASP A 920 -17.73 -41.16 -25.10
C ASP A 920 -18.26 -42.47 -24.47
N GLY A 921 -19.31 -42.42 -23.67
CA GLY A 921 -20.05 -43.55 -23.08
C GLY A 921 -20.36 -43.31 -21.59
N ASP A 922 -21.05 -44.24 -20.91
CA ASP A 922 -21.38 -44.00 -19.49
C ASP A 922 -20.22 -44.46 -18.58
N ASP A 923 -19.42 -43.51 -18.12
CA ASP A 923 -18.15 -43.73 -17.43
C ASP A 923 -18.26 -43.63 -15.91
N THR A 924 -17.29 -44.23 -15.22
CA THR A 924 -17.06 -44.04 -13.78
C THR A 924 -15.63 -43.62 -13.52
N LEU A 925 -15.44 -42.38 -13.07
CA LEU A 925 -14.15 -41.74 -12.85
C LEU A 925 -13.95 -41.43 -11.37
N LEU A 926 -12.81 -41.84 -10.83
CA LEU A 926 -12.43 -41.66 -9.43
C LEU A 926 -11.09 -40.93 -9.36
N GLY A 927 -11.05 -39.70 -8.83
CA GLY A 927 -9.83 -38.92 -8.64
C GLY A 927 -8.91 -39.62 -7.64
N GLY A 928 -9.26 -39.57 -6.36
CA GLY A 928 -8.54 -40.30 -5.31
C GLY A 928 -8.07 -39.37 -4.20
N ASN A 929 -6.77 -39.35 -3.90
CA ASN A 929 -6.18 -38.40 -2.97
C ASN A 929 -5.34 -37.40 -3.73
N GLY A 930 -5.63 -36.11 -3.66
CA GLY A 930 -4.93 -35.07 -4.39
C GLY A 930 -5.94 -34.09 -4.96
N ASN A 931 -5.46 -33.03 -5.60
CA ASN A 931 -6.35 -32.09 -6.27
C ASN A 931 -6.51 -32.54 -7.72
N ASP A 932 -7.57 -33.29 -8.00
CA ASP A 932 -7.77 -33.97 -9.26
C ASP A 932 -8.55 -33.12 -10.26
N GLN A 933 -8.30 -33.33 -11.56
CA GLN A 933 -9.08 -32.77 -12.65
C GLN A 933 -9.79 -33.90 -13.39
N ILE A 934 -11.12 -33.88 -13.42
CA ILE A 934 -11.94 -34.92 -14.05
C ILE A 934 -12.88 -34.28 -15.09
N GLU A 935 -12.86 -34.78 -16.32
CA GLU A 935 -13.81 -34.46 -17.39
C GLU A 935 -14.47 -35.76 -17.88
N ALA A 936 -15.77 -35.93 -17.60
CA ALA A 936 -16.43 -37.20 -17.88
C ALA A 936 -16.74 -37.38 -19.37
N GLY A 937 -17.23 -36.34 -20.05
CA GLY A 937 -17.35 -36.33 -21.51
C GLY A 937 -18.79 -36.47 -21.97
N ARG A 938 -19.10 -37.43 -22.84
CA ARG A 938 -20.49 -37.68 -23.30
C ARG A 938 -21.01 -38.96 -22.68
N GLY A 939 -22.11 -38.91 -21.96
CA GLY A 939 -22.74 -40.10 -21.38
C GLY A 939 -23.52 -39.76 -20.11
N ASP A 940 -24.24 -40.72 -19.53
CA ASP A 940 -24.77 -40.52 -18.18
C ASP A 940 -23.68 -40.93 -17.15
N ASP A 941 -22.75 -40.02 -16.83
CA ASP A 941 -21.49 -40.34 -16.16
C ASP A 941 -21.53 -40.29 -14.63
N ARG A 942 -20.47 -40.83 -14.01
CA ARG A 942 -20.20 -40.72 -12.57
C ARG A 942 -18.76 -40.29 -12.30
N ALA A 943 -18.58 -39.07 -11.82
CA ALA A 943 -17.27 -38.59 -11.38
C ALA A 943 -17.23 -38.37 -9.85
N MET A 944 -16.16 -38.81 -9.20
CA MET A 944 -15.90 -38.58 -7.78
C MET A 944 -14.46 -38.08 -7.56
N GLY A 945 -14.28 -36.89 -6.98
CA GLY A 945 -12.97 -36.33 -6.67
C GLY A 945 -12.28 -37.05 -5.49
N ASN A 946 -13.07 -37.34 -4.45
CA ASN A 946 -12.68 -37.99 -3.19
C ASN A 946 -11.95 -37.09 -2.19
N ASN A 947 -10.62 -36.99 -2.14
CA ASN A 947 -9.92 -36.20 -1.13
C ASN A 947 -9.00 -35.20 -1.81
N GLY A 948 -9.15 -33.92 -1.50
CA GLY A 948 -8.40 -32.81 -2.07
C GLY A 948 -9.37 -31.80 -2.67
N ASN A 949 -8.83 -30.72 -3.23
CA ASN A 949 -9.64 -29.69 -3.86
C ASN A 949 -9.78 -30.04 -5.35
N ASP A 950 -10.87 -30.71 -5.70
CA ASP A 950 -11.04 -31.33 -7.00
C ASP A 950 -11.79 -30.42 -7.98
N THR A 951 -11.51 -30.57 -9.28
CA THR A 951 -12.27 -29.93 -10.37
C THR A 951 -12.94 -31.01 -11.23
N LEU A 952 -14.27 -31.06 -11.20
CA LEU A 952 -15.06 -32.06 -11.92
C LEU A 952 -15.95 -31.41 -12.97
N THR A 953 -15.93 -31.92 -14.20
CA THR A 953 -16.85 -31.57 -15.29
C THR A 953 -17.60 -32.80 -15.76
N GLY A 954 -18.94 -32.75 -15.79
CA GLY A 954 -19.80 -33.81 -16.30
C GLY A 954 -19.71 -33.91 -17.81
N GLY A 955 -20.24 -32.92 -18.53
CA GLY A 955 -20.10 -32.84 -19.98
C GLY A 955 -21.46 -32.83 -20.65
N ASP A 956 -21.73 -33.76 -21.57
CA ASP A 956 -23.03 -33.92 -22.22
C ASP A 956 -23.81 -35.08 -21.58
N ASP A 957 -25.14 -34.96 -21.49
CA ASP A 957 -26.09 -35.91 -20.90
C ASP A 957 -26.16 -35.84 -19.36
N ASN A 958 -26.77 -36.80 -18.64
CA ASN A 958 -27.16 -36.59 -17.23
C ASN A 958 -26.13 -37.15 -16.25
N ASP A 959 -25.33 -36.27 -15.67
CA ASP A 959 -24.18 -36.69 -14.89
C ASP A 959 -24.41 -36.74 -13.39
N ARG A 960 -23.56 -37.49 -12.70
CA ARG A 960 -23.47 -37.49 -11.24
C ARG A 960 -22.06 -37.16 -10.78
N LEU A 961 -21.89 -35.95 -10.25
CA LEU A 961 -20.62 -35.44 -9.77
C LEU A 961 -20.61 -35.37 -8.24
N THR A 962 -19.53 -35.88 -7.62
CA THR A 962 -19.31 -35.78 -6.17
C THR A 962 -17.90 -35.24 -5.91
N GLY A 963 -17.77 -34.10 -5.24
CA GLY A 963 -16.48 -33.49 -4.93
C GLY A 963 -15.70 -34.37 -3.96
N GLY A 964 -16.09 -34.38 -2.69
CA GLY A 964 -15.51 -35.26 -1.69
C GLY A 964 -15.13 -34.51 -0.42
N ASN A 965 -13.85 -34.49 -0.05
CA ASN A 965 -13.31 -33.72 1.05
C ASN A 965 -12.33 -32.70 0.48
N GLY A 966 -12.60 -31.41 0.67
CA GLY A 966 -11.80 -30.32 0.13
C GLY A 966 -12.73 -29.22 -0.38
N ASP A 967 -12.17 -28.13 -0.87
CA ASP A 967 -12.95 -27.10 -1.53
C ASP A 967 -13.05 -27.46 -3.03
N ASP A 968 -14.17 -28.06 -3.44
CA ASP A 968 -14.33 -28.64 -4.78
C ASP A 968 -15.02 -27.69 -5.78
N MET A 969 -14.69 -27.80 -7.07
CA MET A 969 -15.37 -27.11 -8.17
C MET A 969 -16.05 -28.13 -9.11
N LEU A 970 -17.37 -28.09 -9.21
CA LEU A 970 -18.17 -29.04 -10.00
C LEU A 970 -18.95 -28.30 -11.11
N THR A 971 -18.84 -28.75 -12.35
CA THR A 971 -19.57 -28.21 -13.51
C THR A 971 -20.34 -29.32 -14.21
N GLY A 972 -21.67 -29.22 -14.28
CA GLY A 972 -22.50 -30.29 -14.86
C GLY A 972 -22.38 -30.39 -16.38
N GLY A 973 -22.32 -29.25 -17.06
CA GLY A 973 -22.36 -29.22 -18.53
C GLY A 973 -23.78 -29.16 -19.06
N THR A 974 -24.09 -29.94 -20.10
CA THR A 974 -25.41 -30.01 -20.73
C THR A 974 -26.15 -31.27 -20.29
N GLY A 975 -27.34 -31.12 -19.69
CA GLY A 975 -28.08 -32.28 -19.22
C GLY A 975 -28.85 -31.96 -17.94
N ALA A 976 -29.34 -32.98 -17.26
CA ALA A 976 -29.93 -32.83 -15.93
C ALA A 976 -29.04 -33.46 -14.87
N ASP A 977 -28.11 -32.66 -14.35
CA ASP A 977 -27.00 -33.15 -13.54
C ASP A 977 -27.31 -33.22 -12.04
N CYS A 978 -26.57 -34.08 -11.34
CA CYS A 978 -26.67 -34.29 -9.91
C CYS A 978 -25.33 -34.02 -9.23
N PHE A 979 -25.29 -33.02 -8.35
CA PHE A 979 -24.08 -32.65 -7.60
C PHE A 979 -24.12 -33.07 -6.13
N SER A 980 -22.95 -33.32 -5.57
CA SER A 980 -22.71 -33.40 -4.13
C SER A 980 -21.31 -32.87 -3.83
N GLY A 981 -21.19 -31.64 -3.34
CA GLY A 981 -19.90 -31.02 -3.00
C GLY A 981 -19.11 -31.86 -1.99
N GLY A 982 -19.67 -32.07 -0.79
CA GLY A 982 -19.08 -32.95 0.22
C GLY A 982 -18.67 -32.16 1.46
N SER A 983 -17.47 -32.40 1.99
CA SER A 983 -16.91 -31.66 3.12
C SER A 983 -15.99 -30.57 2.61
N GLY A 984 -16.21 -29.31 2.99
CA GLY A 984 -15.40 -28.18 2.54
C GLY A 984 -16.31 -27.08 2.01
N ARG A 985 -15.75 -26.11 1.29
CA ARG A 985 -16.50 -25.05 0.62
C ARG A 985 -16.49 -25.30 -0.88
N ASP A 986 -17.57 -25.92 -1.34
CA ASP A 986 -17.70 -26.37 -2.72
C ASP A 986 -18.47 -25.36 -3.58
N MET A 987 -18.09 -25.26 -4.86
CA MET A 987 -18.80 -24.52 -5.89
C MET A 987 -19.38 -25.49 -6.91
N ALA A 988 -20.69 -25.43 -7.20
CA ALA A 988 -21.32 -26.21 -8.25
C ALA A 988 -22.06 -25.33 -9.26
N ILE A 989 -21.83 -25.57 -10.56
CA ILE A 989 -22.41 -24.83 -11.68
C ILE A 989 -23.15 -25.82 -12.61
N ASP A 990 -24.44 -25.57 -12.84
CA ASP A 990 -25.25 -26.25 -13.86
C ASP A 990 -25.55 -25.25 -14.99
N CYS A 991 -25.17 -25.58 -16.22
CA CYS A 991 -25.32 -24.69 -17.37
C CYS A 991 -26.72 -24.75 -18.02
N THR A 992 -27.71 -25.43 -17.41
CA THR A 992 -29.06 -25.56 -17.96
C THR A 992 -30.14 -24.71 -17.26
N VAL A 993 -29.90 -23.40 -17.09
CA VAL A 993 -31.01 -22.45 -16.84
C VAL A 993 -31.14 -21.42 -17.95
N ALA A 994 -32.19 -21.63 -18.76
CA ALA A 994 -32.73 -20.66 -19.70
C ALA A 994 -32.99 -19.29 -19.01
N GLU A 995 -32.68 -18.22 -19.73
CA GLU A 995 -32.67 -16.83 -19.26
C GLU A 995 -33.84 -16.44 -18.33
N GLY A 996 -33.52 -16.09 -17.07
CA GLY A 996 -34.35 -15.19 -16.27
C GLY A 996 -34.61 -15.51 -14.79
N ASP A 997 -33.61 -15.76 -13.94
CA ASP A 997 -33.61 -15.39 -12.51
C ASP A 997 -32.17 -15.54 -11.96
N ARG A 998 -31.43 -14.44 -11.76
CA ARG A 998 -30.15 -14.47 -11.03
C ARG A 998 -30.43 -14.18 -9.56
N ARG A 999 -30.72 -15.22 -8.78
CA ARG A 999 -30.70 -15.18 -7.32
C ARG A 999 -30.07 -16.46 -6.78
N ASP A 1000 -28.89 -16.28 -6.18
CA ASP A 1000 -28.30 -17.10 -5.12
C ASP A 1000 -27.97 -18.57 -5.47
N ASN A 1001 -26.68 -18.86 -5.70
CA ASN A 1001 -26.14 -20.22 -5.86
C ASN A 1001 -25.13 -20.55 -4.74
N THR A 1002 -25.50 -20.31 -3.48
CA THR A 1002 -24.91 -21.07 -2.36
C THR A 1002 -25.65 -22.41 -2.25
N VAL A 1003 -24.96 -23.53 -2.50
CA VAL A 1003 -25.55 -24.88 -2.40
C VAL A 1003 -25.60 -25.31 -0.93
N GLU A 1004 -26.81 -25.39 -0.35
CA GLU A 1004 -27.02 -26.07 0.94
C GLU A 1004 -26.96 -27.60 0.77
N ASN A 1005 -26.26 -28.26 1.70
CA ASN A 1005 -26.19 -29.71 1.90
C ASN A 1005 -27.59 -30.38 1.96
N GLY A 1006 -28.01 -31.04 0.88
CA GLY A 1006 -29.27 -31.79 0.80
C GLY A 1006 -29.18 -33.04 -0.08
N ALA A 1007 -29.44 -34.21 0.51
CA ALA A 1007 -29.32 -35.52 -0.14
C ALA A 1007 -30.16 -35.67 -1.44
N CYS A 1008 -29.50 -36.18 -2.48
CA CYS A 1008 -30.08 -36.61 -3.75
C CYS A 1008 -31.12 -37.74 -3.52
N PRO A 1009 -32.42 -37.58 -3.85
CA PRO A 1009 -33.39 -38.65 -3.70
C PRO A 1009 -33.23 -39.68 -4.82
N VAL A 1010 -33.09 -40.95 -4.44
CA VAL A 1010 -33.02 -42.08 -5.37
C VAL A 1010 -34.36 -42.21 -6.10
N GLY A 1011 -34.42 -41.72 -7.34
CA GLY A 1011 -35.53 -41.88 -8.28
C GLY A 1011 -36.56 -40.74 -8.28
N GLY A 1012 -36.35 -39.73 -9.14
CA GLY A 1012 -37.36 -38.75 -9.56
C GLY A 1012 -36.84 -37.33 -9.66
N ALA A 1013 -37.07 -36.68 -10.82
CA ALA A 1013 -36.62 -35.34 -11.19
C ALA A 1013 -36.80 -34.28 -10.09
N CYS A 1014 -35.78 -33.42 -9.90
CA CYS A 1014 -35.76 -32.36 -8.90
C CYS A 1014 -36.62 -31.16 -9.35
N SER A 1015 -37.51 -30.70 -8.46
CA SER A 1015 -38.34 -29.50 -8.65
C SER A 1015 -37.97 -28.45 -7.60
N THR A 1016 -37.94 -27.18 -8.02
CA THR A 1016 -37.56 -26.02 -7.21
C THR A 1016 -38.53 -25.75 -6.03
N SER A 1017 -37.98 -25.57 -4.82
CA SER A 1017 -38.66 -24.86 -3.73
C SER A 1017 -37.68 -24.19 -2.76
N SER A 1018 -37.96 -22.92 -2.48
CA SER A 1018 -37.24 -21.90 -1.70
C SER A 1018 -36.95 -22.20 -0.23
N ALA A 1019 -35.80 -21.68 0.26
CA ALA A 1019 -35.21 -21.80 1.59
C ALA A 1019 -36.05 -21.29 2.79
N SER A 1020 -35.73 -21.82 3.99
CA SER A 1020 -35.87 -21.10 5.27
C SER A 1020 -34.82 -21.56 6.30
N ALA A 1021 -34.10 -20.58 6.83
CA ALA A 1021 -33.02 -20.64 7.82
C ALA A 1021 -33.16 -21.63 9.00
N LYS A 1022 -32.01 -22.13 9.48
CA LYS A 1022 -31.84 -22.72 10.82
C LYS A 1022 -30.75 -22.00 11.62
N SER A 1023 -31.18 -21.21 12.60
CA SER A 1023 -30.40 -20.88 13.80
C SER A 1023 -30.58 -22.00 14.86
N PRO A 1024 -29.68 -22.13 15.87
CA PRO A 1024 -29.64 -23.26 16.80
C PRO A 1024 -30.75 -23.22 17.88
N PRO A 1025 -30.92 -24.30 18.67
CA PRO A 1025 -32.23 -24.77 19.15
C PRO A 1025 -32.77 -24.14 20.43
N ASP A 1026 -34.11 -24.22 20.49
CA ASP A 1026 -35.03 -24.30 21.64
C ASP A 1026 -35.41 -23.04 22.44
N GLY A 1027 -36.72 -22.74 22.43
CA GLY A 1027 -37.33 -21.93 23.49
C GLY A 1027 -38.71 -21.27 23.29
N GLN A 1028 -39.76 -22.02 22.91
CA GLN A 1028 -41.17 -21.82 23.34
C GLN A 1028 -41.92 -20.49 23.00
N GLY A 1029 -42.95 -20.59 22.14
CA GLY A 1029 -44.31 -20.11 22.47
C GLY A 1029 -44.95 -18.96 21.65
N TYR A 1030 -46.00 -19.30 20.88
CA TYR A 1030 -47.22 -18.53 20.50
C TYR A 1030 -47.13 -17.01 20.21
N GLY A 1031 -47.60 -16.38 19.12
CA GLY A 1031 -48.63 -16.64 18.10
C GLY A 1031 -49.21 -15.28 17.62
N PHE A 1032 -49.96 -15.29 16.50
CA PHE A 1032 -50.77 -14.18 15.87
C PHE A 1032 -50.00 -13.10 15.07
N ARG A 1033 -50.11 -12.98 13.74
CA ARG A 1033 -51.22 -12.65 12.78
C ARG A 1033 -51.44 -11.14 12.54
N GLU A 1034 -51.48 -10.83 11.23
CA GLU A 1034 -52.15 -9.71 10.52
C GLU A 1034 -51.50 -8.33 10.55
N GLN A 1035 -51.60 -7.43 9.55
CA GLN A 1035 -51.89 -7.44 8.11
C GLN A 1035 -51.87 -5.94 7.67
N LEU A 1036 -51.77 -5.67 6.36
CA LEU A 1036 -52.22 -4.47 5.62
C LEU A 1036 -51.24 -3.27 5.52
N ALA A 1037 -50.66 -2.99 4.33
CA ALA A 1037 -51.23 -2.27 3.16
C ALA A 1037 -51.11 -0.73 3.31
N ARG A 1038 -50.78 0.12 2.32
CA ARG A 1038 -50.92 0.09 0.85
C ARG A 1038 -50.47 1.44 0.25
N LEU A 1039 -50.16 1.42 -1.06
CA LEU A 1039 -50.35 2.47 -2.11
C LEU A 1039 -49.34 3.65 -2.17
N TRP A 1040 -48.59 3.92 -3.25
CA TRP A 1040 -48.81 4.12 -4.72
C TRP A 1040 -48.96 5.60 -5.15
N ARG A 1041 -48.08 6.03 -6.07
CA ARG A 1041 -48.26 6.77 -7.37
C ARG A 1041 -47.02 7.64 -7.66
N ILE A 1042 -46.24 7.47 -8.73
CA ILE A 1042 -46.45 7.59 -10.21
C ILE A 1042 -46.65 9.03 -10.70
N SER A 1043 -45.63 9.60 -11.38
CA SER A 1043 -45.55 9.90 -12.84
C SER A 1043 -44.57 11.06 -13.14
N THR A 1044 -43.43 10.83 -13.83
CA THR A 1044 -43.17 10.89 -15.30
C THR A 1044 -43.11 12.30 -15.93
N LEU A 1045 -41.96 12.68 -16.53
CA LEU A 1045 -41.73 13.14 -17.93
C LEU A 1045 -40.40 13.95 -18.03
N ILE A 1046 -39.34 13.51 -18.73
CA ILE A 1046 -39.00 13.56 -20.19
C ILE A 1046 -37.93 14.62 -20.54
N ALA A 1047 -36.90 14.12 -21.27
CA ALA A 1047 -36.02 14.75 -22.29
C ALA A 1047 -34.77 15.57 -21.90
N LEU A 1048 -33.63 14.96 -22.27
CA LEU A 1048 -32.34 15.51 -22.77
C LEU A 1048 -32.54 16.58 -23.88
N PRO A 1049 -31.56 17.51 -24.14
CA PRO A 1049 -30.26 17.16 -24.74
C PRO A 1049 -29.01 17.98 -24.33
N LEU A 1050 -27.85 17.42 -24.72
CA LEU A 1050 -26.47 17.96 -24.82
C LEU A 1050 -26.34 19.47 -25.15
N TYR A 1051 -25.34 20.16 -24.57
CA TYR A 1051 -24.11 20.66 -25.26
C TYR A 1051 -23.21 21.50 -24.31
N LEU A 1052 -21.92 21.16 -24.27
CA LEU A 1052 -20.69 21.99 -24.08
C LEU A 1052 -20.72 23.28 -23.24
N THR A 1053 -19.92 23.30 -22.17
CA THR A 1053 -18.68 24.11 -22.01
C THR A 1053 -17.73 23.42 -21.05
#